data_AF-A0A5F9DDZ0-F1
#
_entry.id   AF-A0A5F9DDZ0-F1
#
_cell.length_a   1.000
_cell.length_b   1.000
_cell.length_c   1.000
_cell.angle_alpha   90.00
_cell.angle_beta   90.00
_cell.angle_gamma   90.00
#
_symmetry.space_group_name_H-M   'P 1'
#
loop_
_entity.id
_entity.type
_entity.pdbx_description
1 polymer ?
#
loop_
_entity_poly.entity_id
_entity_poly.type
_entity_poly.pdbx_seq_one_letter_code
_entity_poly.pdbx_strand_id
1 'polypeptide(L)'
;MVAAGGRVASAFNLDTRFLVVKEAKNPSSLFGYSVALHRQTERQQRYLLLAGAPQDLAAPDGYTNRTGAVYLCPLTASKNDCERMDIVEKSDPAHHIIEDMWLGVTVASQGPAGRVLVTSRRGGHLWSGSKDGRNSYMIQRKDWDLSEYSYKDPEDKGNFYIGYTVQVGSAILHPTDITIVTGAPRHRHMGAVFLLSQEAGGDLWAAYFGSAIALADLDHRWDLLVGAPYYFERKEEIGGAVYVFMNQAGTSFPAHPSLLLHGPSRSAFGFSVASIGDINQDGFQDIAVGAPFEGLGKVYIYHSSSGGLLRQPQQVIHGENLGLPGLSTFGYSLSGQMDVDENFYPDLLVGSLSDRIVLLRARPVINILHRTLVARPAVLDPALCTATSCVQVELCFAYNQSAGNPDYRRNITLAYTLEADRDRRPPRLRFARSQSAVLHGSFSMPDTRCQTLELLLMDNVRDKLRPIVISMNYSLPLRMPERPRLGLRSLDAYPVLNQAQTLENHTEVQFQKECGPDNKCDSNLQMRAAFVSEQGMPMSRLQYSRDVRRLLLSINVTNAPSRERAGEDAHEALLTLEVPPALLLSSVRPAGTCQANETILCELGNPFKRNQRMELLIAFEVIGVTLHTRDLQVQLQLSTSSHQDNLRPATLSLLVDYTLQASLSMMNHRLQSFFGGTVMGEAGMKTAEDVGSPLKYEFQVGPMGEGLASLGTLILGLEWPYEVTNGKWLLYPTEITIHGNGSWPCQPPGDLINPLNLTLSDPGDRPPSPQRRRRQLDPGGDQGPPPITLAAAKKAKSETLLTCANGRARCVWLECPIPDAPTVTNVTVKARVWNSTFIEDYRDFDRVRVDGWATLFLRTSVATISMENKTTWFSVDIDSELVEELPAEIELWLVLVAVGAGLLLLGLIILLLWKCGFFKRARTRALYEAKRQKAEMKSQPSETERLTDDY
;
A
#
# COMPACT_ATOMS: atom_id res chain seq x y z
N MET A 1 -11.25 -10.28 6.74
CA MET A 1 -10.47 -11.50 7.03
C MET A 1 -10.63 -12.46 5.86
N VAL A 2 -9.64 -12.53 4.97
CA VAL A 2 -9.62 -13.51 3.87
C VAL A 2 -8.66 -14.61 4.30
N ALA A 3 -9.18 -15.83 4.43
CA ALA A 3 -8.41 -17.00 4.78
C ALA A 3 -7.47 -17.34 3.62
N ALA A 4 -6.16 -17.17 3.85
CA ALA A 4 -5.11 -17.71 3.00
C ALA A 4 -5.12 -19.25 3.14
N GLY A 5 -5.67 -19.92 2.14
CA GLY A 5 -5.66 -21.37 2.02
C GLY A 5 -5.23 -21.78 0.63
N GLY A 6 -4.04 -22.36 0.50
CA GLY A 6 -3.59 -22.98 -0.75
C GLY A 6 -2.07 -23.01 -0.90
N ARG A 7 -1.48 -24.18 -0.65
CA ARG A 7 -0.04 -24.49 -0.72
C ARG A 7 0.64 -23.91 -1.96
N VAL A 8 1.62 -23.03 -1.76
CA VAL A 8 2.64 -22.69 -2.75
C VAL A 8 3.54 -23.90 -2.94
N ALA A 9 3.36 -24.61 -4.05
CA ALA A 9 4.36 -25.52 -4.60
C ALA A 9 4.14 -25.65 -6.12
N SER A 10 4.23 -24.52 -6.84
CA SER A 10 4.51 -24.55 -8.27
C SER A 10 6.00 -24.81 -8.44
N ALA A 11 6.39 -26.09 -8.36
CA ALA A 11 7.67 -26.53 -8.88
C ALA A 11 7.43 -26.97 -10.32
N PHE A 12 7.84 -26.14 -11.28
CA PHE A 12 8.03 -26.63 -12.64
C PHE A 12 9.29 -27.53 -12.66
N ASN A 13 9.52 -28.24 -13.75
CA ASN A 13 10.24 -29.50 -13.86
C ASN A 13 11.61 -29.68 -13.15
N LEU A 14 12.29 -28.67 -12.61
CA LEU A 14 13.42 -28.88 -11.70
C LEU A 14 12.99 -29.59 -10.41
N ASP A 15 13.60 -30.74 -10.14
CA ASP A 15 13.28 -31.56 -8.98
C ASP A 15 13.94 -31.02 -7.70
N THR A 16 13.11 -30.79 -6.68
CA THR A 16 13.53 -30.29 -5.36
C THR A 16 13.56 -31.38 -4.29
N ARG A 17 13.34 -32.66 -4.65
CA ARG A 17 13.16 -33.77 -3.70
C ARG A 17 14.32 -34.77 -3.71
N PHE A 18 14.81 -35.13 -4.88
CA PHE A 18 15.92 -36.05 -5.16
C PHE A 18 17.18 -35.27 -5.54
N LEU A 19 17.56 -34.38 -4.63
CA LEU A 19 18.71 -33.50 -4.73
C LEU A 19 20.02 -34.28 -4.73
N VAL A 20 21.01 -33.81 -5.48
CA VAL A 20 22.40 -34.21 -5.31
C VAL A 20 23.11 -33.08 -4.56
N VAL A 21 23.61 -33.38 -3.37
CA VAL A 21 24.25 -32.39 -2.50
C VAL A 21 25.69 -32.79 -2.28
N LYS A 22 26.61 -31.84 -2.40
CA LYS A 22 28.02 -32.01 -2.04
C LYS A 22 28.41 -30.99 -0.98
N GLU A 23 29.18 -31.45 -0.01
CA GLU A 23 29.60 -30.65 1.15
C GLU A 23 31.14 -30.65 1.23
N ALA A 24 31.71 -29.52 1.65
CA ALA A 24 33.16 -29.44 1.87
C ALA A 24 33.61 -30.33 3.02
N LYS A 25 34.84 -30.81 2.97
CA LYS A 25 35.49 -31.47 4.11
C LYS A 25 35.89 -30.48 5.21
N ASN A 26 36.31 -29.28 4.80
CA ASN A 26 36.76 -28.23 5.69
C ASN A 26 35.66 -27.18 5.87
N PRO A 27 35.25 -26.88 7.11
CA PRO A 27 34.29 -25.81 7.37
C PRO A 27 34.91 -24.44 7.08
N SER A 28 34.07 -23.48 6.69
CA SER A 28 34.46 -22.10 6.37
C SER A 28 35.45 -21.98 5.20
N SER A 29 35.39 -22.92 4.26
CA SER A 29 36.20 -22.90 3.03
C SER A 29 35.57 -22.05 1.92
N LEU A 30 34.31 -21.64 2.11
CA LEU A 30 33.44 -21.03 1.10
C LEU A 30 33.24 -21.94 -0.12
N PHE A 31 33.18 -23.25 0.11
CA PHE A 31 32.92 -24.21 -0.96
C PHE A 31 31.54 -23.94 -1.60
N GLY A 32 31.52 -23.76 -2.92
CA GLY A 32 30.33 -23.32 -3.64
C GLY A 32 30.30 -21.81 -3.92
N TYR A 33 31.37 -21.09 -3.59
CA TYR A 33 31.54 -19.68 -3.97
C TYR A 33 31.39 -19.46 -5.47
N SER A 34 32.01 -20.33 -6.27
CA SER A 34 31.82 -20.43 -7.72
C SER A 34 31.55 -21.88 -8.10
N VAL A 35 30.70 -22.09 -9.10
CA VAL A 35 30.30 -23.43 -9.54
C VAL A 35 30.30 -23.51 -11.06
N ALA A 36 30.64 -24.68 -11.60
CA ALA A 36 30.53 -24.95 -13.02
C ALA A 36 30.23 -26.44 -13.28
N LEU A 37 29.35 -26.69 -14.23
CA LEU A 37 29.13 -28.03 -14.79
C LEU A 37 30.22 -28.34 -15.83
N HIS A 38 30.83 -29.53 -15.77
CA HIS A 38 31.80 -29.98 -16.76
C HIS A 38 31.60 -31.45 -17.19
N ARG A 39 31.74 -31.74 -18.49
CA ARG A 39 31.76 -33.10 -19.03
C ARG A 39 33.15 -33.45 -19.53
N GLN A 40 33.84 -34.29 -18.74
CA GLN A 40 35.13 -34.84 -19.13
C GLN A 40 34.92 -35.96 -20.14
N THR A 41 35.59 -35.88 -21.28
CA THR A 41 35.56 -36.89 -22.34
C THR A 41 36.93 -37.55 -22.56
N GLU A 42 38.00 -36.89 -22.15
CA GLU A 42 39.36 -37.39 -22.27
C GLU A 42 39.64 -38.46 -21.19
N ARG A 43 40.09 -39.65 -21.61
CA ARG A 43 40.35 -40.87 -20.81
C ARG A 43 39.12 -41.56 -20.20
N GLN A 44 38.18 -40.83 -19.60
CA GLN A 44 36.94 -41.35 -19.03
C GLN A 44 35.78 -40.39 -19.30
N GLN A 45 34.66 -40.92 -19.79
CA GLN A 45 33.42 -40.15 -19.92
C GLN A 45 32.76 -40.02 -18.54
N ARG A 46 32.78 -38.82 -17.97
CA ARG A 46 32.13 -38.52 -16.68
C ARG A 46 31.66 -37.07 -16.58
N TYR A 47 30.53 -36.88 -15.93
CA TYR A 47 30.02 -35.57 -15.52
C TYR A 47 30.60 -35.20 -14.16
N LEU A 48 31.09 -33.96 -14.06
CA LEU A 48 31.74 -33.41 -12.88
C LEU A 48 31.07 -32.10 -12.49
N LEU A 49 30.79 -31.96 -11.20
CA LEU A 49 30.37 -30.71 -10.59
C LEU A 49 31.63 -30.04 -10.04
N LEU A 50 32.00 -28.90 -10.60
CA LEU A 50 33.16 -28.14 -10.15
C LEU A 50 32.72 -27.13 -9.09
N ALA A 51 33.46 -27.05 -7.99
CA ALA A 51 33.19 -26.10 -6.92
C ALA A 51 34.47 -25.40 -6.46
N GLY A 52 34.44 -24.07 -6.49
CA GLY A 52 35.46 -23.22 -5.91
C GLY A 52 35.30 -23.08 -4.40
N ALA A 53 36.41 -23.12 -3.67
CA ALA A 53 36.51 -22.94 -2.23
C ALA A 53 37.66 -21.97 -1.93
N PRO A 54 37.47 -20.65 -2.16
CA PRO A 54 38.55 -19.66 -2.12
C PRO A 54 39.21 -19.48 -0.76
N GLN A 55 38.57 -19.95 0.31
CA GLN A 55 39.05 -19.81 1.69
C GLN A 55 39.54 -21.12 2.30
N ASP A 56 39.68 -22.16 1.47
CA ASP A 56 40.17 -23.46 1.90
C ASP A 56 41.65 -23.42 2.28
N LEU A 57 42.04 -24.38 3.12
CA LEU A 57 43.41 -24.55 3.60
C LEU A 57 44.35 -24.89 2.44
N ALA A 58 45.60 -24.45 2.55
CA ALA A 58 46.64 -24.79 1.59
C ALA A 58 46.94 -26.30 1.61
N ALA A 59 47.44 -26.84 0.50
CA ALA A 59 48.07 -28.16 0.53
C ALA A 59 49.35 -28.07 1.37
N PRO A 60 49.75 -29.11 2.13
CA PRO A 60 50.90 -29.03 3.02
C PRO A 60 52.21 -28.75 2.27
N ASP A 61 52.68 -27.50 2.28
CA ASP A 61 53.93 -27.06 1.65
C ASP A 61 54.96 -26.52 2.66
N GLY A 62 54.55 -26.37 3.93
CA GLY A 62 55.37 -25.92 5.05
C GLY A 62 55.45 -24.39 5.24
N TYR A 63 54.87 -23.59 4.33
CA TYR A 63 55.00 -22.14 4.33
C TYR A 63 53.67 -21.38 4.26
N THR A 64 52.60 -22.01 3.76
CA THR A 64 51.31 -21.36 3.53
C THR A 64 50.19 -22.06 4.29
N ASN A 65 49.26 -21.27 4.84
CA ASN A 65 48.14 -21.78 5.61
C ASN A 65 46.86 -21.81 4.76
N ARG A 66 46.64 -20.78 3.91
CA ARG A 66 45.44 -20.66 3.08
C ARG A 66 45.81 -20.21 1.67
N THR A 67 45.48 -21.04 0.68
CA THR A 67 45.62 -20.68 -0.75
C THR A 67 44.28 -20.66 -1.47
N GLY A 68 43.27 -21.33 -0.92
CA GLY A 68 42.03 -21.67 -1.62
C GLY A 68 42.17 -22.96 -2.42
N ALA A 69 41.06 -23.47 -2.95
CA ALA A 69 41.03 -24.72 -3.70
C ALA A 69 39.89 -24.76 -4.72
N VAL A 70 40.00 -25.70 -5.66
CA VAL A 70 38.88 -26.13 -6.51
C VAL A 70 38.68 -27.62 -6.34
N TYR A 71 37.43 -28.04 -6.31
CA TYR A 71 37.03 -29.42 -6.12
C TYR A 71 36.31 -29.97 -7.35
N LEU A 72 36.61 -31.23 -7.63
CA LEU A 72 35.99 -32.09 -8.64
C LEU A 72 35.04 -33.03 -7.92
N CYS A 73 33.74 -32.80 -8.04
CA CYS A 73 32.73 -33.63 -7.41
C CYS A 73 32.08 -34.56 -8.43
N PRO A 74 32.14 -35.90 -8.25
CA PRO A 74 31.50 -36.83 -9.15
C PRO A 74 29.97 -36.83 -8.94
N LEU A 75 29.21 -37.15 -9.99
CA LEU A 75 27.75 -37.26 -9.93
C LEU A 75 27.32 -38.54 -9.18
N THR A 76 27.29 -38.46 -7.84
CA THR A 76 26.91 -39.56 -6.95
C THR A 76 26.01 -39.05 -5.83
N ALA A 77 25.33 -39.97 -5.13
CA ALA A 77 24.55 -39.65 -3.93
C ALA A 77 25.40 -39.39 -2.67
N SER A 78 26.72 -39.66 -2.71
CA SER A 78 27.60 -39.36 -1.58
C SER A 78 27.84 -37.87 -1.48
N LYS A 79 27.87 -37.33 -0.27
CA LYS A 79 28.05 -35.90 -0.02
C LYS A 79 29.52 -35.46 0.01
N ASN A 80 30.42 -36.36 0.40
CA ASN A 80 31.79 -36.03 0.81
C ASN A 80 32.87 -36.66 -0.09
N ASP A 81 32.51 -37.03 -1.31
CA ASP A 81 33.36 -37.69 -2.30
C ASP A 81 33.98 -36.72 -3.32
N CYS A 82 33.94 -35.42 -3.05
CA CYS A 82 34.66 -34.44 -3.85
C CYS A 82 36.18 -34.58 -3.66
N GLU A 83 36.91 -34.52 -4.78
CA GLU A 83 38.36 -34.59 -4.83
C GLU A 83 38.92 -33.19 -5.10
N ARG A 84 39.97 -32.78 -4.36
CA ARG A 84 40.67 -31.51 -4.63
C ARG A 84 41.38 -31.62 -5.98
N MET A 85 41.23 -30.62 -6.83
CA MET A 85 41.95 -30.53 -8.10
C MET A 85 43.44 -30.30 -7.82
N ASP A 86 44.29 -31.11 -8.45
CA ASP A 86 45.75 -31.00 -8.33
C ASP A 86 46.24 -29.84 -9.20
N ILE A 87 46.49 -28.69 -8.56
CA ILE A 87 47.01 -27.46 -9.17
C ILE A 87 48.37 -27.20 -8.52
N VAL A 88 49.43 -27.18 -9.33
CA VAL A 88 50.79 -26.94 -8.83
C VAL A 88 50.96 -25.47 -8.47
N GLU A 89 51.06 -25.18 -7.19
CA GLU A 89 51.29 -23.84 -6.63
C GLU A 89 52.77 -23.74 -6.23
N LYS A 90 53.52 -22.78 -6.78
CA LYS A 90 54.91 -22.50 -6.36
C LYS A 90 54.94 -21.16 -5.63
N SER A 91 55.15 -21.21 -4.31
CA SER A 91 55.39 -20.02 -3.50
C SER A 91 56.85 -19.57 -3.67
N ASP A 92 57.08 -18.33 -4.11
CA ASP A 92 58.38 -17.69 -4.06
C ASP A 92 58.31 -16.53 -3.05
N PRO A 93 58.98 -16.62 -1.89
CA PRO A 93 58.96 -15.57 -0.87
C PRO A 93 59.44 -14.20 -1.35
N ALA A 94 60.21 -14.13 -2.45
CA ALA A 94 60.74 -12.88 -2.99
C ALA A 94 59.83 -12.24 -4.07
N HIS A 95 58.99 -13.02 -4.76
CA HIS A 95 58.20 -12.52 -5.91
C HIS A 95 56.73 -12.98 -5.96
N HIS A 96 56.36 -14.10 -5.33
CA HIS A 96 55.05 -14.74 -5.45
C HIS A 96 54.56 -15.32 -4.11
N ILE A 97 53.90 -14.48 -3.29
CA ILE A 97 53.21 -14.91 -2.08
C ILE A 97 51.81 -15.44 -2.46
N ILE A 98 51.62 -16.76 -2.36
CA ILE A 98 50.34 -17.44 -2.63
C ILE A 98 49.39 -17.48 -1.42
N GLU A 99 49.85 -17.04 -0.25
CA GLU A 99 49.00 -16.90 0.96
C GLU A 99 47.82 -15.95 0.71
N ASP A 100 46.62 -16.40 1.08
CA ASP A 100 45.34 -15.74 0.88
C ASP A 100 45.12 -15.29 -0.58
N MET A 101 45.52 -16.10 -1.55
CA MET A 101 45.32 -15.76 -2.98
C MET A 101 43.88 -15.94 -3.47
N TRP A 102 43.03 -16.68 -2.74
CA TRP A 102 41.64 -16.96 -3.09
C TRP A 102 41.48 -17.80 -4.36
N LEU A 103 42.20 -18.92 -4.46
CA LEU A 103 42.06 -19.84 -5.59
C LEU A 103 40.66 -20.46 -5.64
N GLY A 104 40.02 -20.43 -6.82
CA GLY A 104 38.64 -20.90 -6.98
C GLY A 104 37.59 -19.80 -6.78
N VAL A 105 38.00 -18.53 -6.73
CA VAL A 105 37.07 -17.39 -6.75
C VAL A 105 36.23 -17.39 -8.03
N THR A 106 36.78 -17.84 -9.15
CA THR A 106 36.04 -18.11 -10.39
C THR A 106 36.46 -19.46 -10.93
N VAL A 107 35.46 -20.25 -11.30
CA VAL A 107 35.61 -21.52 -12.02
C VAL A 107 34.71 -21.43 -13.25
N ALA A 108 35.29 -21.64 -14.43
CA ALA A 108 34.56 -21.64 -15.68
C ALA A 108 34.92 -22.88 -16.50
N SER A 109 33.94 -23.46 -17.19
CA SER A 109 34.12 -24.62 -18.04
C SER A 109 33.80 -24.26 -19.49
N GLN A 110 34.59 -24.77 -20.43
CA GLN A 110 34.26 -24.73 -21.86
C GLN A 110 33.22 -25.81 -22.25
N GLY A 111 32.66 -26.54 -21.29
CA GLY A 111 31.67 -27.58 -21.52
C GLY A 111 32.29 -28.93 -21.94
N PRO A 112 31.60 -29.73 -22.77
CA PRO A 112 32.06 -31.04 -23.21
C PRO A 112 33.42 -31.05 -23.89
N ALA A 113 34.33 -31.91 -23.42
CA ALA A 113 35.69 -32.03 -23.97
C ALA A 113 36.54 -30.74 -23.89
N GLY A 114 36.03 -29.71 -23.21
CA GLY A 114 36.67 -28.41 -23.09
C GLY A 114 37.65 -28.32 -21.93
N ARG A 115 38.35 -27.18 -21.82
CA ARG A 115 39.24 -26.89 -20.68
C ARG A 115 38.46 -26.24 -19.53
N VAL A 116 39.05 -26.32 -18.33
CA VAL A 116 38.55 -25.64 -17.13
C VAL A 116 39.50 -24.50 -16.79
N LEU A 117 38.95 -23.30 -16.64
CA LEU A 117 39.66 -22.12 -16.17
C LEU A 117 39.38 -21.92 -14.68
N VAL A 118 40.43 -21.72 -13.90
CA VAL A 118 40.35 -21.40 -12.48
C VAL A 118 41.17 -20.14 -12.22
N THR A 119 40.62 -19.20 -11.46
CA THR A 119 41.31 -17.96 -11.12
C THR A 119 41.49 -17.79 -9.62
N SER A 120 42.43 -16.92 -9.26
CA SER A 120 42.65 -16.38 -7.92
C SER A 120 42.72 -14.85 -8.00
N ARG A 121 42.66 -14.16 -6.85
CA ARG A 121 42.78 -12.70 -6.80
C ARG A 121 44.15 -12.19 -7.29
N ARG A 122 45.18 -13.05 -7.26
CA ARG A 122 46.58 -12.70 -7.59
C ARG A 122 47.12 -13.40 -8.86
N GLY A 123 46.34 -14.24 -9.55
CA GLY A 123 46.78 -14.97 -10.76
C GLY A 123 45.72 -15.93 -11.35
N GLY A 124 46.01 -16.60 -12.49
CA GLY A 124 45.10 -17.53 -13.15
C GLY A 124 45.77 -18.86 -13.56
N HIS A 125 45.01 -19.95 -13.54
CA HIS A 125 45.47 -21.30 -13.83
C HIS A 125 44.54 -22.00 -14.84
N LEU A 126 45.13 -22.72 -15.80
CA LEU A 126 44.39 -23.52 -16.79
C LEU A 126 44.64 -25.01 -16.55
N TRP A 127 43.54 -25.76 -16.45
CA TRP A 127 43.58 -27.20 -16.22
C TRP A 127 43.07 -27.99 -17.44
N SER A 128 43.81 -29.04 -17.80
CA SER A 128 43.54 -29.94 -18.94
C SER A 128 43.65 -31.40 -18.51
N GLY A 129 42.64 -31.95 -17.83
CA GLY A 129 42.24 -33.37 -17.86
C GLY A 129 43.19 -34.49 -17.39
N SER A 130 44.51 -34.26 -17.28
CA SER A 130 45.54 -35.31 -17.21
C SER A 130 46.00 -35.61 -15.77
N LYS A 131 46.08 -36.90 -15.41
CA LYS A 131 46.52 -37.40 -14.08
C LYS A 131 48.01 -37.20 -13.77
N ASP A 132 48.84 -36.82 -14.73
CA ASP A 132 50.30 -36.70 -14.51
C ASP A 132 50.73 -35.34 -13.93
N GLY A 133 49.81 -34.39 -13.66
CA GLY A 133 50.13 -33.05 -13.14
C GLY A 133 50.96 -32.15 -14.09
N ARG A 134 51.57 -32.74 -15.14
CA ARG A 134 52.53 -32.12 -16.06
C ARG A 134 51.94 -31.12 -17.04
N ASN A 135 50.61 -31.07 -17.20
CA ASN A 135 49.92 -30.13 -18.11
C ASN A 135 48.97 -29.17 -17.36
N SER A 136 49.22 -28.90 -16.07
CA SER A 136 48.65 -27.72 -15.41
C SER A 136 49.53 -26.52 -15.75
N TYR A 137 49.01 -25.62 -16.57
CA TYR A 137 49.74 -24.39 -16.91
C TYR A 137 49.29 -23.31 -15.92
N MET A 138 50.20 -22.89 -15.03
CA MET A 138 50.07 -21.59 -14.38
C MET A 138 50.29 -20.56 -15.49
N ILE A 139 49.23 -19.87 -15.90
CA ILE A 139 49.35 -18.87 -16.95
C ILE A 139 49.93 -17.64 -16.29
N GLN A 140 51.25 -17.50 -16.40
CA GLN A 140 51.88 -16.21 -16.16
C GLN A 140 51.46 -15.27 -17.29
N ARG A 141 51.32 -13.98 -16.96
CA ARG A 141 50.84 -12.86 -17.79
C ARG A 141 51.34 -12.78 -19.25
N LYS A 142 52.32 -13.58 -19.69
CA LYS A 142 52.97 -13.53 -21.00
C LYS A 142 52.54 -14.59 -22.01
N ASP A 143 51.89 -15.69 -21.60
CA ASP A 143 51.79 -16.89 -22.45
C ASP A 143 50.43 -17.08 -23.16
N TRP A 144 49.54 -16.08 -23.07
CA TRP A 144 48.39 -15.97 -23.95
C TRP A 144 48.64 -14.77 -24.88
N ASP A 145 48.11 -14.80 -26.11
CA ASP A 145 47.74 -13.59 -26.86
C ASP A 145 46.60 -12.84 -26.12
N LEU A 146 46.76 -12.60 -24.81
CA LEU A 146 46.03 -11.60 -24.06
C LEU A 146 46.64 -10.28 -24.54
N SER A 147 46.13 -9.74 -25.66
CA SER A 147 46.23 -8.32 -25.88
C SER A 147 45.61 -7.67 -24.65
N GLU A 148 46.43 -7.07 -23.79
CA GLU A 148 45.98 -6.34 -22.62
C GLU A 148 45.08 -5.21 -23.13
N TYR A 149 43.77 -5.42 -23.12
CA TYR A 149 42.82 -4.36 -23.45
C TYR A 149 42.74 -3.46 -22.23
N SER A 150 43.81 -2.69 -22.01
CA SER A 150 43.80 -1.59 -21.07
C SER A 150 42.84 -0.55 -21.65
N TYR A 151 41.61 -0.55 -21.17
CA TYR A 151 40.70 0.56 -21.41
C TYR A 151 41.34 1.79 -20.74
N LYS A 152 42.08 2.57 -21.53
CA LYS A 152 42.60 3.87 -21.12
C LYS A 152 41.42 4.81 -21.09
N ASP A 153 40.84 5.00 -19.90
CA ASP A 153 39.89 6.07 -19.68
C ASP A 153 40.58 7.41 -20.02
N PRO A 154 40.07 8.19 -20.99
CA PRO A 154 40.67 9.47 -21.37
C PRO A 154 40.73 10.50 -20.22
N GLU A 155 39.97 10.30 -19.13
CA GLU A 155 39.78 11.30 -18.08
C GLU A 155 40.25 10.93 -16.66
N ASP A 156 40.95 9.80 -16.45
CA ASP A 156 41.53 9.41 -15.14
C ASP A 156 40.49 9.47 -13.98
N LYS A 157 39.23 9.09 -14.24
CA LYS A 157 38.13 9.16 -13.27
C LYS A 157 38.00 7.89 -12.42
N GLY A 158 39.04 7.57 -11.65
CA GLY A 158 38.98 6.67 -10.48
C GLY A 158 38.68 5.18 -10.73
N ASN A 159 38.48 4.43 -9.64
CA ASN A 159 38.33 2.96 -9.65
C ASN A 159 36.88 2.50 -9.99
N PHE A 160 36.57 2.29 -11.26
CA PHE A 160 35.23 1.87 -11.74
C PHE A 160 35.01 0.34 -11.84
N TYR A 161 36.05 -0.47 -11.61
CA TYR A 161 36.01 -1.94 -11.56
C TYR A 161 35.47 -2.59 -12.85
N ILE A 162 35.86 -2.10 -14.03
CA ILE A 162 35.63 -2.85 -15.27
C ILE A 162 36.29 -4.24 -15.19
N GLY A 163 35.63 -5.26 -15.73
CA GLY A 163 36.07 -6.65 -15.58
C GLY A 163 35.56 -7.33 -14.30
N TYR A 164 34.71 -6.67 -13.50
CA TYR A 164 34.09 -7.30 -12.33
C TYR A 164 33.28 -8.55 -12.73
N THR A 165 32.59 -8.45 -13.87
CA THR A 165 32.01 -9.59 -14.58
C THR A 165 32.44 -9.55 -16.05
N VAL A 166 32.52 -10.72 -16.66
CA VAL A 166 32.84 -10.88 -18.09
C VAL A 166 32.00 -12.02 -18.65
N GLN A 167 31.41 -11.77 -19.80
CA GLN A 167 30.76 -12.78 -20.66
C GLN A 167 31.30 -12.63 -22.07
N VAL A 168 31.37 -13.73 -22.80
CA VAL A 168 31.83 -13.76 -24.19
C VAL A 168 30.83 -14.55 -25.01
N GLY A 169 30.37 -13.97 -26.12
CA GLY A 169 29.54 -14.67 -27.07
C GLY A 169 29.84 -14.24 -28.49
N SER A 170 29.53 -15.13 -29.43
CA SER A 170 29.55 -14.83 -30.86
C SER A 170 28.15 -14.43 -31.33
N ALA A 171 28.06 -13.71 -32.45
CA ALA A 171 26.76 -13.34 -33.03
C ALA A 171 25.86 -12.44 -32.16
N ILE A 172 26.43 -11.70 -31.20
CA ILE A 172 25.66 -10.79 -30.32
C ILE A 172 25.33 -9.47 -31.03
N LEU A 173 26.35 -8.81 -31.59
CA LEU A 173 26.22 -7.54 -32.32
C LEU A 173 26.44 -7.71 -33.83
N HIS A 174 27.23 -8.72 -34.20
CA HIS A 174 27.50 -9.05 -35.59
C HIS A 174 27.61 -10.57 -35.73
N PRO A 175 27.03 -11.21 -36.77
CA PRO A 175 26.92 -12.67 -36.87
C PRO A 175 28.24 -13.45 -36.79
N THR A 176 29.35 -12.80 -37.15
CA THR A 176 30.69 -13.41 -37.27
C THR A 176 31.62 -13.05 -36.13
N ASP A 177 31.33 -11.99 -35.39
CA ASP A 177 32.30 -11.38 -34.49
C ASP A 177 32.05 -11.83 -33.05
N ILE A 178 33.14 -11.88 -32.29
CA ILE A 178 33.09 -12.15 -30.86
C ILE A 178 32.89 -10.81 -30.15
N THR A 179 31.84 -10.71 -29.36
CA THR A 179 31.59 -9.57 -28.50
C THR A 179 31.93 -9.96 -27.07
N ILE A 180 32.76 -9.14 -26.42
CA ILE A 180 33.07 -9.28 -24.99
C ILE A 180 32.15 -8.33 -24.22
N VAL A 181 31.36 -8.85 -23.32
CA VAL A 181 30.48 -8.07 -22.45
C VAL A 181 31.10 -8.00 -21.07
N THR A 182 31.34 -6.80 -20.53
CA THR A 182 31.96 -6.65 -19.22
C THR A 182 31.25 -5.64 -18.32
N GLY A 183 31.08 -6.01 -17.05
CA GLY A 183 30.47 -5.15 -16.04
C GLY A 183 31.49 -4.29 -15.31
N ALA A 184 31.09 -3.05 -15.01
CA ALA A 184 31.82 -2.06 -14.24
C ALA A 184 30.90 -1.45 -13.18
N PRO A 185 30.59 -2.17 -12.08
CA PRO A 185 29.56 -1.79 -11.12
C PRO A 185 29.86 -0.51 -10.32
N ARG A 186 31.09 0.01 -10.38
CA ARG A 186 31.46 1.29 -9.74
C ARG A 186 31.60 2.45 -10.71
N HIS A 187 31.32 2.26 -12.00
CA HIS A 187 31.40 3.33 -12.98
C HIS A 187 30.48 4.49 -12.57
N ARG A 188 31.08 5.66 -12.31
CA ARG A 188 30.40 6.87 -11.81
C ARG A 188 29.51 6.63 -10.56
N HIS A 189 29.86 5.66 -9.72
CA HIS A 189 29.06 5.22 -8.56
C HIS A 189 27.63 4.74 -8.88
N MET A 190 27.34 4.55 -10.16
CA MET A 190 26.09 3.98 -10.64
C MET A 190 26.40 2.53 -11.02
N GLY A 191 27.20 2.34 -12.05
CA GLY A 191 27.48 1.04 -12.63
C GLY A 191 27.25 1.11 -14.13
N ALA A 192 27.96 0.29 -14.89
CA ALA A 192 27.86 0.25 -16.34
C ALA A 192 28.16 -1.15 -16.86
N VAL A 193 27.68 -1.45 -18.07
CA VAL A 193 28.06 -2.64 -18.82
C VAL A 193 28.62 -2.18 -20.16
N PHE A 194 29.81 -2.65 -20.50
CA PHE A 194 30.51 -2.33 -21.73
C PHE A 194 30.43 -3.51 -22.70
N LEU A 195 30.09 -3.22 -23.94
CA LEU A 195 30.15 -4.14 -25.06
C LEU A 195 31.43 -3.83 -25.83
N LEU A 196 32.46 -4.64 -25.61
CA LEU A 196 33.73 -4.54 -26.29
C LEU A 196 33.65 -5.37 -27.58
N SER A 197 33.08 -4.72 -28.59
CA SER A 197 33.33 -4.91 -30.02
C SER A 197 33.58 -3.49 -30.55
N GLN A 198 34.44 -3.31 -31.56
CA GLN A 198 34.89 -2.00 -32.03
C GLN A 198 33.80 -0.90 -31.93
N GLU A 199 34.02 0.05 -31.01
CA GLU A 199 33.22 1.25 -30.68
C GLU A 199 31.68 1.15 -30.63
N ALA A 200 31.11 0.90 -29.43
CA ALA A 200 29.82 1.48 -29.02
C ALA A 200 29.63 1.42 -27.49
N GLY A 201 29.79 2.56 -26.81
CA GLY A 201 29.47 2.71 -25.39
C GLY A 201 28.02 3.14 -25.19
N GLY A 202 27.28 2.43 -24.33
CA GLY A 202 25.95 2.83 -23.87
C GLY A 202 25.98 3.12 -22.37
N ASP A 203 25.51 4.31 -21.97
CA ASP A 203 25.33 4.72 -20.57
C ASP A 203 23.89 4.40 -20.14
N LEU A 204 23.72 3.58 -19.10
CA LEU A 204 22.44 3.40 -18.40
C LEU A 204 22.64 3.39 -16.88
N TRP A 205 21.65 3.96 -16.18
CA TRP A 205 21.74 4.35 -14.78
C TRP A 205 21.09 3.33 -13.84
N ALA A 206 21.84 2.78 -12.87
CA ALA A 206 21.34 2.10 -11.67
C ALA A 206 22.50 1.79 -10.71
N ALA A 207 22.26 1.46 -9.43
CA ALA A 207 23.31 1.18 -8.43
C ALA A 207 23.87 -0.26 -8.49
N TYR A 208 25.20 -0.40 -8.55
CA TYR A 208 25.96 -1.66 -8.69
C TYR A 208 25.56 -2.49 -9.93
N PHE A 209 25.07 -1.80 -10.96
CA PHE A 209 24.67 -2.37 -12.25
C PHE A 209 25.89 -2.98 -12.96
N GLY A 210 25.77 -4.24 -13.41
CA GLY A 210 26.88 -4.98 -14.04
C GLY A 210 27.62 -5.92 -13.07
N SER A 211 27.10 -6.17 -11.87
CA SER A 211 27.71 -7.11 -10.92
C SER A 211 27.45 -8.59 -11.25
N ALA A 212 26.44 -8.87 -12.07
CA ALA A 212 26.15 -10.17 -12.65
C ALA A 212 25.70 -9.95 -14.10
N ILE A 213 26.19 -10.77 -15.03
CA ILE A 213 25.84 -10.70 -16.45
C ILE A 213 25.59 -12.11 -16.97
N ALA A 214 24.50 -12.27 -17.72
CA ALA A 214 24.23 -13.46 -18.50
C ALA A 214 23.83 -13.08 -19.92
N LEU A 215 24.22 -13.93 -20.86
CA LEU A 215 23.74 -13.91 -22.23
C LEU A 215 22.83 -15.13 -22.42
N ALA A 216 21.65 -14.92 -22.97
CA ALA A 216 20.67 -15.96 -23.18
C ALA A 216 19.95 -15.73 -24.50
N ASP A 217 19.56 -16.80 -25.17
CA ASP A 217 18.72 -16.71 -26.36
C ASP A 217 17.23 -16.79 -25.97
N LEU A 218 16.59 -15.63 -25.76
CA LEU A 218 15.21 -15.58 -25.25
C LEU A 218 14.18 -15.43 -26.38
N ASP A 219 14.58 -14.94 -27.56
CA ASP A 219 13.70 -14.72 -28.73
C ASP A 219 14.27 -15.17 -30.09
N HIS A 220 15.14 -16.19 -30.09
CA HIS A 220 15.98 -16.64 -31.22
C HIS A 220 17.15 -15.69 -31.56
N ARG A 221 17.53 -14.82 -30.62
CA ARG A 221 18.70 -13.92 -30.68
C ARG A 221 19.32 -13.80 -29.29
N TRP A 222 20.62 -13.47 -29.24
CA TRP A 222 21.32 -13.26 -27.98
C TRP A 222 20.88 -11.96 -27.29
N ASP A 223 20.27 -12.13 -26.12
CA ASP A 223 19.80 -11.07 -25.24
C ASP A 223 20.73 -10.90 -24.03
N LEU A 224 20.75 -9.69 -23.48
CA LEU A 224 21.63 -9.31 -22.39
C LEU A 224 20.84 -9.16 -21.08
N LEU A 225 21.26 -9.88 -20.05
CA LEU A 225 20.73 -9.78 -18.70
C LEU A 225 21.77 -9.19 -17.76
N VAL A 226 21.38 -8.20 -16.98
CA VAL A 226 22.26 -7.48 -16.05
C VAL A 226 21.65 -7.44 -14.66
N GLY A 227 22.38 -7.99 -13.69
CA GLY A 227 22.03 -7.94 -12.27
C GLY A 227 22.43 -6.62 -11.61
N ALA A 228 21.54 -6.14 -10.75
CA ALA A 228 21.74 -5.01 -9.83
C ALA A 228 21.23 -5.41 -8.43
N PRO A 229 21.96 -6.27 -7.70
CA PRO A 229 21.52 -6.85 -6.43
C PRO A 229 21.29 -5.83 -5.32
N TYR A 230 21.93 -4.66 -5.41
CA TYR A 230 21.78 -3.58 -4.43
C TYR A 230 20.81 -2.48 -4.88
N TYR A 231 20.06 -2.70 -5.97
CA TYR A 231 18.92 -1.85 -6.30
C TYR A 231 17.94 -1.84 -5.12
N PHE A 232 17.44 -0.67 -4.73
CA PHE A 232 16.54 -0.55 -3.60
C PHE A 232 15.57 0.60 -3.80
N GLU A 233 14.28 0.31 -3.61
CA GLU A 233 13.22 1.31 -3.68
C GLU A 233 12.36 1.23 -2.42
N ARG A 234 12.43 2.28 -1.60
CA ARG A 234 11.88 2.27 -0.24
C ARG A 234 10.35 2.22 -0.20
N LYS A 235 9.66 2.83 -1.16
CA LYS A 235 8.19 2.93 -1.16
C LYS A 235 7.51 1.63 -1.53
N GLU A 236 8.15 0.83 -2.38
CA GLU A 236 7.59 -0.41 -2.95
C GLU A 236 8.19 -1.68 -2.30
N GLU A 237 9.02 -1.53 -1.26
CA GLU A 237 9.74 -2.63 -0.60
C GLU A 237 10.54 -3.52 -1.57
N ILE A 238 11.13 -2.92 -2.61
CA ILE A 238 11.94 -3.62 -3.61
C ILE A 238 13.39 -3.70 -3.15
N GLY A 239 14.02 -4.87 -3.34
CA GLY A 239 15.44 -5.12 -3.10
C GLY A 239 16.04 -6.04 -4.14
N GLY A 240 17.00 -5.53 -4.90
CA GLY A 240 17.59 -6.20 -6.05
C GLY A 240 16.74 -6.09 -7.31
N ALA A 241 17.41 -6.06 -8.46
CA ALA A 241 16.77 -6.02 -9.76
C ALA A 241 17.59 -6.76 -10.82
N VAL A 242 16.92 -7.24 -11.87
CA VAL A 242 17.54 -7.73 -13.10
C VAL A 242 16.97 -6.97 -14.29
N TYR A 243 17.86 -6.39 -15.07
CA TYR A 243 17.56 -5.64 -16.28
C TYR A 243 17.73 -6.57 -17.47
N VAL A 244 16.72 -6.63 -18.34
CA VAL A 244 16.71 -7.46 -19.54
C VAL A 244 16.69 -6.56 -20.76
N PHE A 245 17.68 -6.71 -21.63
CA PHE A 245 17.82 -5.98 -22.88
C PHE A 245 17.63 -6.95 -24.04
N MET A 246 16.46 -6.87 -24.67
CA MET A 246 16.14 -7.68 -25.84
C MET A 246 16.83 -7.11 -27.07
N ASN A 247 17.44 -7.96 -27.89
CA ASN A 247 18.15 -7.56 -29.09
C ASN A 247 17.18 -7.39 -30.28
N GLN A 248 16.62 -6.19 -30.44
CA GLN A 248 15.51 -5.93 -31.36
C GLN A 248 15.83 -6.23 -32.85
N ALA A 249 17.10 -6.22 -33.26
CA ALA A 249 17.52 -6.42 -34.65
C ALA A 249 18.76 -7.31 -34.85
N GLY A 250 19.29 -7.94 -33.80
CA GLY A 250 20.55 -8.72 -33.87
C GLY A 250 21.82 -7.88 -34.00
N THR A 251 21.70 -6.54 -33.98
CA THR A 251 22.80 -5.60 -34.24
C THR A 251 23.06 -4.62 -33.11
N SER A 252 22.09 -4.38 -32.22
CA SER A 252 22.20 -3.37 -31.16
C SER A 252 21.16 -3.58 -30.06
N PHE A 253 21.53 -3.24 -28.83
CA PHE A 253 20.63 -3.20 -27.68
C PHE A 253 19.96 -1.83 -27.52
N PRO A 254 18.71 -1.78 -27.02
CA PRO A 254 18.02 -0.53 -26.74
C PRO A 254 18.67 0.26 -25.59
N ALA A 255 18.53 1.59 -25.62
CA ALA A 255 19.03 2.50 -24.58
C ALA A 255 18.25 2.42 -23.25
N HIS A 256 17.17 1.64 -23.20
CA HIS A 256 16.39 1.36 -21.99
C HIS A 256 16.11 -0.15 -21.91
N PRO A 257 16.03 -0.73 -20.70
CA PRO A 257 15.71 -2.14 -20.55
C PRO A 257 14.35 -2.45 -21.14
N SER A 258 14.24 -3.57 -21.86
CA SER A 258 12.98 -4.07 -22.40
C SER A 258 12.08 -4.62 -21.30
N LEU A 259 12.70 -5.20 -20.27
CA LEU A 259 12.02 -5.70 -19.09
C LEU A 259 12.88 -5.47 -17.84
N LEU A 260 12.23 -5.11 -16.74
CA LEU A 260 12.85 -4.97 -15.43
C LEU A 260 12.16 -5.93 -14.46
N LEU A 261 12.95 -6.79 -13.84
CA LEU A 261 12.50 -7.76 -12.83
C LEU A 261 12.92 -7.26 -11.45
N HIS A 262 11.98 -7.25 -10.51
CA HIS A 262 12.19 -6.76 -9.15
C HIS A 262 12.17 -7.90 -8.14
N GLY A 263 13.10 -7.84 -7.18
CA GLY A 263 13.13 -8.73 -6.04
C GLY A 263 12.53 -8.12 -4.77
N PRO A 264 12.20 -8.96 -3.77
CA PRO A 264 11.79 -8.48 -2.45
C PRO A 264 12.90 -7.71 -1.73
N SER A 265 12.53 -6.81 -0.82
CA SER A 265 13.51 -6.06 -0.01
C SER A 265 14.54 -6.97 0.66
N ARG A 266 15.82 -6.53 0.67
CA ARG A 266 16.96 -7.23 1.27
C ARG A 266 17.27 -8.64 0.71
N SER A 267 16.59 -9.07 -0.35
CA SER A 267 16.84 -10.37 -1.00
C SER A 267 18.16 -10.44 -1.78
N ALA A 268 18.64 -9.27 -2.22
CA ALA A 268 19.66 -9.10 -3.25
C ALA A 268 19.36 -9.87 -4.54
N PHE A 269 18.10 -9.88 -4.97
CA PHE A 269 17.70 -10.45 -6.25
C PHE A 269 18.54 -9.90 -7.41
N GLY A 270 19.04 -10.79 -8.27
CA GLY A 270 20.00 -10.44 -9.31
C GLY A 270 21.45 -10.51 -8.85
N PHE A 271 21.73 -11.13 -7.70
CA PHE A 271 23.10 -11.39 -7.23
C PHE A 271 23.85 -12.32 -8.17
N SER A 272 23.16 -13.35 -8.63
CA SER A 272 23.62 -14.26 -9.68
C SER A 272 22.54 -14.34 -10.75
N VAL A 273 22.95 -14.37 -12.01
CA VAL A 273 22.08 -14.53 -13.17
C VAL A 273 22.77 -15.51 -14.11
N ALA A 274 22.05 -16.52 -14.57
CA ALA A 274 22.59 -17.52 -15.49
C ALA A 274 21.54 -17.89 -16.54
N SER A 275 21.95 -18.02 -17.80
CA SER A 275 21.20 -18.83 -18.76
C SER A 275 21.33 -20.29 -18.35
N ILE A 276 20.21 -20.98 -18.26
CA ILE A 276 20.15 -22.39 -17.83
C ILE A 276 19.82 -23.35 -18.98
N GLY A 277 19.70 -22.81 -20.19
CA GLY A 277 19.26 -23.55 -21.38
C GLY A 277 17.74 -23.71 -21.41
N ASP A 278 17.25 -24.47 -22.39
CA ASP A 278 15.82 -24.78 -22.53
C ASP A 278 15.45 -25.91 -21.57
N ILE A 279 15.03 -25.54 -20.37
CA ILE A 279 14.86 -26.47 -19.27
C ILE A 279 13.57 -27.27 -19.38
N ASN A 280 12.57 -26.78 -20.10
CA ASN A 280 11.30 -27.46 -20.33
C ASN A 280 11.19 -28.08 -21.74
N GLN A 281 12.20 -27.87 -22.59
CA GLN A 281 12.29 -28.34 -23.98
C GLN A 281 11.13 -27.81 -24.84
N ASP A 282 10.82 -26.52 -24.72
CA ASP A 282 9.77 -25.84 -25.48
C ASP A 282 10.27 -25.05 -26.71
N GLY A 283 11.59 -24.99 -26.88
CA GLY A 283 12.27 -24.32 -27.99
C GLY A 283 12.92 -22.98 -27.63
N PHE A 284 12.77 -22.47 -26.40
CA PHE A 284 13.35 -21.20 -25.94
C PHE A 284 14.29 -21.42 -24.74
N GLN A 285 15.36 -20.61 -24.60
CA GLN A 285 16.21 -20.73 -23.42
C GLN A 285 15.61 -20.02 -22.21
N ASP A 286 15.82 -20.62 -21.04
CA ASP A 286 15.34 -20.11 -19.77
C ASP A 286 16.48 -19.51 -18.94
N ILE A 287 16.10 -18.76 -17.90
CA ILE A 287 17.06 -18.12 -17.00
C ILE A 287 16.79 -18.48 -15.55
N ALA A 288 17.87 -18.49 -14.76
CA ALA A 288 17.82 -18.55 -13.31
C ALA A 288 18.40 -17.27 -12.70
N VAL A 289 17.72 -16.76 -11.67
CA VAL A 289 18.14 -15.58 -10.90
C VAL A 289 18.24 -15.95 -9.43
N GLY A 290 19.40 -15.70 -8.83
CA GLY A 290 19.65 -15.92 -7.41
C GLY A 290 19.27 -14.72 -6.55
N ALA A 291 18.68 -15.02 -5.40
CA ALA A 291 18.39 -14.11 -4.31
C ALA A 291 18.91 -14.72 -2.99
N PRO A 292 20.24 -14.76 -2.79
CA PRO A 292 20.85 -15.53 -1.70
C PRO A 292 20.48 -15.04 -0.30
N PHE A 293 20.07 -13.79 -0.13
CA PHE A 293 19.76 -13.23 1.19
C PHE A 293 18.26 -13.20 1.51
N GLU A 294 17.43 -13.84 0.69
CA GLU A 294 16.01 -14.01 0.97
C GLU A 294 15.75 -15.29 1.77
N GLY A 295 15.55 -15.17 3.09
CA GLY A 295 15.46 -16.35 3.97
C GLY A 295 16.77 -17.11 4.00
N LEU A 296 16.74 -18.43 3.75
CA LEU A 296 17.97 -19.23 3.54
C LEU A 296 18.57 -19.09 2.12
N GLY A 297 17.96 -18.26 1.27
CA GLY A 297 18.29 -18.06 -0.13
C GLY A 297 17.27 -18.70 -1.06
N LYS A 298 17.02 -18.04 -2.19
CA LYS A 298 16.08 -18.49 -3.22
C LYS A 298 16.70 -18.42 -4.61
N VAL A 299 16.19 -19.28 -5.49
CA VAL A 299 16.46 -19.22 -6.93
C VAL A 299 15.13 -19.12 -7.67
N TYR A 300 15.00 -18.09 -8.49
CA TYR A 300 13.85 -17.82 -9.32
C TYR A 300 14.14 -18.29 -10.73
N ILE A 301 13.22 -19.06 -11.31
CA ILE A 301 13.37 -19.54 -12.68
C ILE A 301 12.30 -18.92 -13.55
N TYR A 302 12.75 -18.29 -14.63
CA TYR A 302 11.90 -17.59 -15.59
C TYR A 302 12.00 -18.27 -16.95
N HIS A 303 10.84 -18.51 -17.55
CA HIS A 303 10.78 -19.05 -18.89
C HIS A 303 10.72 -17.98 -19.95
N SER A 304 11.18 -18.36 -21.14
CA SER A 304 11.04 -17.56 -22.35
C SER A 304 9.93 -18.09 -23.23
N SER A 305 9.57 -17.30 -24.24
CA SER A 305 8.58 -17.66 -25.25
C SER A 305 8.89 -16.89 -26.53
N SER A 306 8.13 -17.13 -27.59
CA SER A 306 8.23 -16.31 -28.82
C SER A 306 8.06 -14.80 -28.59
N GLY A 307 7.44 -14.37 -27.47
CA GLY A 307 7.31 -12.97 -27.06
C GLY A 307 8.44 -12.45 -26.16
N GLY A 308 9.50 -13.23 -25.96
CA GLY A 308 10.58 -12.98 -25.00
C GLY A 308 10.29 -13.55 -23.60
N LEU A 309 11.04 -13.05 -22.61
CA LEU A 309 10.99 -13.52 -21.23
C LEU A 309 9.65 -13.22 -20.53
N LEU A 310 9.09 -14.21 -19.85
CA LEU A 310 7.90 -14.03 -19.02
C LEU A 310 8.21 -13.21 -17.76
N ARG A 311 7.32 -12.27 -17.41
CA ARG A 311 7.51 -11.41 -16.22
C ARG A 311 7.43 -12.15 -14.89
N GLN A 312 6.63 -13.23 -14.84
CA GLN A 312 6.43 -13.99 -13.62
C GLN A 312 7.31 -15.25 -13.63
N PRO A 313 8.01 -15.54 -12.51
CA PRO A 313 8.80 -16.76 -12.40
C PRO A 313 7.85 -17.96 -12.42
N GLN A 314 8.17 -18.95 -13.23
CA GLN A 314 7.36 -20.17 -13.33
C GLN A 314 7.61 -21.10 -12.14
N GLN A 315 8.81 -21.02 -11.54
CA GLN A 315 9.20 -21.77 -10.35
C GLN A 315 10.09 -20.93 -9.47
N VAL A 316 9.86 -21.05 -8.16
CA VAL A 316 10.70 -20.47 -7.13
C VAL A 316 11.18 -21.60 -6.23
N ILE A 317 12.50 -21.74 -6.13
CA ILE A 317 13.15 -22.78 -5.33
C ILE A 317 13.60 -22.14 -4.03
N HIS A 318 12.91 -22.53 -2.95
CA HIS A 318 13.18 -22.03 -1.61
C HIS A 318 14.23 -22.92 -0.94
N GLY A 319 15.36 -22.36 -0.50
CA GLY A 319 16.39 -23.11 0.22
C GLY A 319 15.85 -23.83 1.47
N GLU A 320 14.88 -23.24 2.14
CA GLU A 320 14.16 -23.81 3.31
C GLU A 320 13.42 -25.11 2.98
N ASN A 321 12.82 -25.20 1.79
CA ASN A 321 12.01 -26.34 1.38
C ASN A 321 12.85 -27.54 0.92
N LEU A 322 14.16 -27.36 0.77
CA LEU A 322 15.09 -28.44 0.39
C LEU A 322 15.38 -29.42 1.55
N GLY A 323 15.01 -29.08 2.78
CA GLY A 323 15.21 -29.94 3.95
C GLY A 323 16.67 -30.17 4.32
N LEU A 324 17.56 -29.25 3.94
CA LEU A 324 19.00 -29.32 4.20
C LEU A 324 19.37 -28.48 5.43
N PRO A 325 19.65 -29.09 6.60
CA PRO A 325 19.95 -28.35 7.83
C PRO A 325 21.28 -27.59 7.69
N GLY A 326 21.29 -26.31 8.07
CA GLY A 326 22.48 -25.45 8.00
C GLY A 326 22.75 -24.82 6.63
N LEU A 327 21.86 -24.99 5.64
CA LEU A 327 21.96 -24.29 4.36
C LEU A 327 21.68 -22.78 4.56
N SER A 328 22.50 -21.93 3.96
CA SER A 328 22.27 -20.48 3.90
C SER A 328 22.82 -19.90 2.61
N THR A 329 22.42 -18.70 2.19
CA THR A 329 22.92 -18.06 0.95
C THR A 329 22.74 -18.91 -0.32
N PHE A 330 21.69 -19.73 -0.36
CA PHE A 330 21.37 -20.56 -1.52
C PHE A 330 21.05 -19.67 -2.74
N GLY A 331 21.72 -19.91 -3.87
CA GLY A 331 21.62 -19.05 -5.06
C GLY A 331 22.75 -18.02 -5.17
N TYR A 332 23.84 -18.17 -4.41
CA TYR A 332 24.99 -17.27 -4.50
C TYR A 332 25.70 -17.36 -5.85
N SER A 333 25.85 -18.58 -6.37
CA SER A 333 26.41 -18.86 -7.69
C SER A 333 25.55 -19.89 -8.42
N LEU A 334 25.49 -19.80 -9.75
CA LEU A 334 24.61 -20.62 -10.59
C LEU A 334 25.39 -21.11 -11.83
N SER A 335 25.13 -22.35 -12.24
CA SER A 335 25.61 -22.91 -13.51
C SER A 335 24.57 -23.87 -14.07
N GLY A 336 24.18 -23.68 -15.34
CA GLY A 336 23.22 -24.54 -16.04
C GLY A 336 23.67 -24.93 -17.45
N GLN A 337 22.72 -25.13 -18.37
CA GLN A 337 22.92 -25.46 -19.80
C GLN A 337 23.46 -26.86 -20.12
N MET A 338 23.71 -27.70 -19.11
CA MET A 338 24.21 -29.05 -19.33
C MET A 338 23.29 -30.07 -18.67
N ASP A 339 22.82 -31.02 -19.46
CA ASP A 339 22.20 -32.26 -19.01
C ASP A 339 23.30 -33.17 -18.44
N VAL A 340 23.23 -33.50 -17.15
CA VAL A 340 24.22 -34.35 -16.48
C VAL A 340 23.75 -35.78 -16.25
N ASP A 341 22.46 -36.07 -16.47
CA ASP A 341 21.91 -37.41 -16.28
C ASP A 341 21.29 -38.04 -17.55
N GLU A 342 21.52 -37.40 -18.70
CA GLU A 342 21.22 -37.89 -20.05
C GLU A 342 19.72 -38.09 -20.31
N ASN A 343 18.89 -37.25 -19.67
CA ASN A 343 17.45 -37.28 -19.82
C ASN A 343 16.89 -36.30 -20.87
N PHE A 344 17.79 -35.59 -21.60
CA PHE A 344 17.54 -34.55 -22.61
C PHE A 344 17.10 -33.19 -22.05
N TYR A 345 17.11 -32.99 -20.74
CA TYR A 345 16.80 -31.70 -20.13
C TYR A 345 18.03 -31.15 -19.39
N PRO A 346 18.39 -29.87 -19.56
CA PRO A 346 19.53 -29.28 -18.86
C PRO A 346 19.26 -29.19 -17.36
N ASP A 347 20.31 -29.39 -16.56
CA ASP A 347 20.24 -29.35 -15.11
C ASP A 347 20.80 -28.02 -14.54
N LEU A 348 20.53 -27.76 -13.26
CA LEU A 348 20.95 -26.54 -12.58
C LEU A 348 21.79 -26.85 -11.34
N LEU A 349 23.04 -26.39 -11.34
CA LEU A 349 23.94 -26.41 -10.19
C LEU A 349 23.88 -25.07 -9.45
N VAL A 350 23.63 -25.13 -8.15
CA VAL A 350 23.49 -23.96 -7.27
C VAL A 350 24.53 -24.02 -6.17
N GLY A 351 25.31 -22.96 -6.03
CA GLY A 351 26.25 -22.76 -4.94
C GLY A 351 25.66 -21.99 -3.75
N SER A 352 26.25 -22.23 -2.59
CA SER A 352 25.92 -21.60 -1.31
C SER A 352 27.21 -21.34 -0.55
N LEU A 353 27.27 -20.23 0.21
CA LEU A 353 28.40 -19.93 1.08
C LEU A 353 28.43 -20.77 2.36
N SER A 354 27.45 -21.64 2.59
CA SER A 354 27.43 -22.58 3.72
C SER A 354 28.25 -23.86 3.44
N ASP A 355 29.30 -23.75 2.62
CA ASP A 355 30.17 -24.84 2.19
C ASP A 355 29.46 -25.99 1.45
N ARG A 356 28.47 -25.64 0.61
CA ARG A 356 27.64 -26.62 -0.11
C ARG A 356 27.35 -26.22 -1.54
N ILE A 357 27.22 -27.23 -2.39
CA ILE A 357 26.59 -27.11 -3.70
C ILE A 357 25.43 -28.09 -3.80
N VAL A 358 24.38 -27.68 -4.51
CA VAL A 358 23.17 -28.47 -4.73
C VAL A 358 22.91 -28.52 -6.22
N LEU A 359 22.88 -29.73 -6.77
CA LEU A 359 22.44 -29.97 -8.14
C LEU A 359 20.96 -30.33 -8.13
N LEU A 360 20.20 -29.51 -8.85
CA LEU A 360 18.78 -29.67 -9.15
C LEU A 360 18.69 -30.26 -10.55
N ARG A 361 18.08 -31.44 -10.68
CA ARG A 361 17.96 -32.10 -11.97
C ARG A 361 16.58 -31.90 -12.58
N ALA A 362 16.50 -31.68 -13.88
CA ALA A 362 15.26 -31.46 -14.58
C ALA A 362 14.50 -32.77 -14.78
N ARG A 363 13.17 -32.72 -14.67
CA ARG A 363 12.27 -33.86 -14.87
C ARG A 363 11.68 -33.79 -16.28
N PRO A 364 11.42 -34.94 -16.94
CA PRO A 364 10.75 -34.94 -18.22
C PRO A 364 9.39 -34.26 -18.22
N VAL A 365 9.16 -33.40 -19.21
CA VAL A 365 7.89 -32.67 -19.40
C VAL A 365 7.04 -33.39 -20.43
N ILE A 366 5.83 -33.80 -20.04
CA ILE A 366 4.86 -34.48 -20.89
C ILE A 366 3.80 -33.50 -21.37
N ASN A 367 3.58 -33.51 -22.69
CA ASN A 367 2.47 -32.85 -23.37
C ASN A 367 1.34 -33.85 -23.64
N ILE A 368 0.12 -33.52 -23.23
CA ILE A 368 -1.08 -34.27 -23.61
C ILE A 368 -1.53 -33.77 -24.98
N LEU A 369 -1.42 -34.60 -26.02
CA LEU A 369 -1.76 -34.28 -27.40
C LEU A 369 -3.26 -34.43 -27.66
N HIS A 370 -3.78 -35.63 -27.42
CA HIS A 370 -5.21 -35.91 -27.56
C HIS A 370 -5.83 -35.91 -26.18
N ARG A 371 -6.85 -35.09 -25.97
CA ARG A 371 -7.63 -34.99 -24.72
C ARG A 371 -9.11 -34.92 -25.04
N THR A 372 -9.54 -35.71 -26.01
CA THR A 372 -10.89 -35.62 -26.55
C THR A 372 -11.87 -36.03 -25.47
N LEU A 373 -12.86 -35.18 -25.24
CA LEU A 373 -14.06 -35.47 -24.49
C LEU A 373 -15.19 -35.26 -25.49
N VAL A 374 -16.03 -36.26 -25.73
CA VAL A 374 -17.15 -36.17 -26.68
C VAL A 374 -18.38 -36.81 -26.06
N ALA A 375 -19.49 -36.08 -26.05
CA ALA A 375 -20.78 -36.58 -25.59
C ALA A 375 -21.70 -36.90 -26.79
N ARG A 376 -22.41 -38.04 -26.73
CA ARG A 376 -23.37 -38.49 -27.75
C ARG A 376 -24.67 -38.96 -27.09
N PRO A 377 -25.86 -38.51 -27.56
CA PRO A 377 -26.09 -37.51 -28.59
C PRO A 377 -25.77 -36.08 -28.10
N ALA A 378 -25.51 -35.14 -29.03
CA ALA A 378 -25.29 -33.73 -28.71
C ALA A 378 -26.59 -32.98 -28.35
N VAL A 379 -27.73 -33.45 -28.89
CA VAL A 379 -29.08 -33.00 -28.54
C VAL A 379 -29.83 -34.16 -27.92
N LEU A 380 -30.34 -33.95 -26.72
CA LEU A 380 -30.99 -34.92 -25.87
C LEU A 380 -32.50 -34.74 -25.93
N ASP A 381 -33.18 -35.75 -26.46
CA ASP A 381 -34.62 -35.93 -26.27
C ASP A 381 -34.83 -36.83 -25.05
N PRO A 382 -35.43 -36.31 -23.95
CA PRO A 382 -35.74 -37.12 -22.77
C PRO A 382 -36.61 -38.35 -23.06
N ALA A 383 -37.41 -38.34 -24.14
CA ALA A 383 -38.28 -39.46 -24.51
C ALA A 383 -37.50 -40.65 -25.10
N LEU A 384 -36.30 -40.42 -25.65
CA LEU A 384 -35.45 -41.44 -26.25
C LEU A 384 -34.49 -42.09 -25.24
N CYS A 385 -34.45 -41.61 -23.99
CA CYS A 385 -33.57 -42.15 -22.96
C CYS A 385 -34.09 -43.44 -22.35
N THR A 386 -33.21 -44.43 -22.19
CA THR A 386 -33.52 -45.71 -21.55
C THR A 386 -33.11 -45.70 -20.08
N ALA A 387 -33.64 -46.64 -19.29
CA ALA A 387 -33.26 -46.80 -17.88
C ALA A 387 -31.78 -47.17 -17.66
N THR A 388 -31.06 -47.58 -18.72
CA THR A 388 -29.68 -48.09 -18.65
C THR A 388 -28.67 -47.23 -19.42
N SER A 389 -29.09 -46.37 -20.35
CA SER A 389 -28.23 -45.45 -21.09
C SER A 389 -29.05 -44.28 -21.68
N CYS A 390 -28.51 -43.07 -21.59
CA CYS A 390 -29.12 -41.85 -22.12
C CYS A 390 -28.08 -40.98 -22.84
N VAL A 391 -26.90 -40.77 -22.24
CA VAL A 391 -25.77 -40.06 -22.87
C VAL A 391 -24.51 -40.90 -22.74
N GLN A 392 -23.78 -41.06 -23.84
CA GLN A 392 -22.46 -41.70 -23.89
C GLN A 392 -21.37 -40.65 -23.92
N VAL A 393 -20.39 -40.76 -23.03
CA VAL A 393 -19.21 -39.90 -23.00
C VAL A 393 -17.97 -40.72 -23.34
N GLU A 394 -17.30 -40.35 -24.42
CA GLU A 394 -16.03 -40.91 -24.86
C GLU A 394 -14.88 -39.98 -24.45
N LEU A 395 -13.90 -40.52 -23.72
CA LEU A 395 -12.66 -39.82 -23.38
C LEU A 395 -11.44 -40.54 -23.97
N CYS A 396 -10.50 -39.78 -24.53
CA CYS A 396 -9.24 -40.32 -25.03
C CYS A 396 -8.07 -39.44 -24.59
N PHE A 397 -7.00 -40.09 -24.14
CA PHE A 397 -5.74 -39.43 -23.84
C PHE A 397 -4.61 -39.96 -24.74
N ALA A 398 -3.77 -39.07 -25.24
CA ALA A 398 -2.49 -39.39 -25.85
C ALA A 398 -1.44 -38.39 -25.38
N TYR A 399 -0.19 -38.83 -25.23
CA TYR A 399 0.89 -37.97 -24.75
C TYR A 399 2.12 -38.03 -25.66
N ASN A 400 2.94 -36.98 -25.58
CA ASN A 400 4.28 -36.92 -26.14
C ASN A 400 5.24 -36.25 -25.13
N GLN A 401 6.54 -36.56 -25.22
CA GLN A 401 7.58 -35.89 -24.44
C GLN A 401 8.01 -34.60 -25.16
N SER A 402 8.25 -33.53 -24.40
CA SER A 402 8.64 -32.22 -24.98
C SER A 402 10.00 -32.28 -25.68
N ALA A 403 10.96 -33.03 -25.12
CA ALA A 403 12.27 -33.30 -25.75
C ALA A 403 12.18 -34.08 -27.08
N GLY A 404 10.99 -34.53 -27.49
CA GLY A 404 10.78 -35.16 -28.80
C GLY A 404 11.39 -36.56 -28.94
N ASN A 405 11.87 -37.18 -27.85
CA ASN A 405 12.42 -38.54 -27.90
C ASN A 405 11.33 -39.56 -28.26
N PRO A 406 11.38 -40.19 -29.45
CA PRO A 406 10.35 -41.12 -29.91
C PRO A 406 10.37 -42.46 -29.13
N ASP A 407 11.46 -42.76 -28.43
CA ASP A 407 11.63 -43.97 -27.63
C ASP A 407 11.09 -43.82 -26.21
N TYR A 408 10.68 -42.61 -25.80
CA TYR A 408 10.08 -42.36 -24.49
C TYR A 408 8.65 -42.92 -24.42
N ARG A 409 8.54 -44.23 -24.15
CA ARG A 409 7.26 -44.96 -23.99
C ARG A 409 7.13 -45.53 -22.60
N ARG A 410 7.02 -44.65 -21.60
CA ARG A 410 6.79 -45.06 -20.21
C ARG A 410 5.30 -45.22 -19.93
N ASN A 411 4.97 -46.19 -19.08
CA ASN A 411 3.59 -46.36 -18.63
C ASN A 411 3.24 -45.23 -17.66
N ILE A 412 2.41 -44.29 -18.10
CA ILE A 412 1.97 -43.12 -17.35
C ILE A 412 0.49 -43.27 -17.06
N THR A 413 0.14 -43.26 -15.78
CA THR A 413 -1.25 -43.31 -15.32
C THR A 413 -1.71 -41.90 -14.95
N LEU A 414 -2.60 -41.33 -15.73
CA LEU A 414 -3.31 -40.10 -15.37
C LEU A 414 -4.48 -40.42 -14.43
N ALA A 415 -4.68 -39.59 -13.42
CA ALA A 415 -5.91 -39.58 -12.63
C ALA A 415 -6.82 -38.50 -13.20
N TYR A 416 -8.06 -38.86 -13.54
CA TYR A 416 -9.04 -37.92 -14.08
C TYR A 416 -10.30 -37.89 -13.22
N THR A 417 -10.98 -36.76 -13.26
CA THR A 417 -12.24 -36.51 -12.59
C THR A 417 -13.24 -35.99 -13.61
N LEU A 418 -14.33 -36.72 -13.78
CA LEU A 418 -15.44 -36.32 -14.63
C LEU A 418 -16.60 -35.85 -13.74
N GLU A 419 -17.15 -34.70 -14.06
CA GLU A 419 -18.32 -34.13 -13.39
C GLU A 419 -19.41 -33.90 -14.44
N ALA A 420 -20.57 -34.51 -14.22
CA ALA A 420 -21.74 -34.39 -15.05
C ALA A 420 -22.64 -33.26 -14.52
N ASP A 421 -22.95 -32.29 -15.39
CA ASP A 421 -23.74 -31.09 -15.06
C ASP A 421 -23.05 -30.18 -14.02
N ARG A 422 -21.76 -29.87 -14.25
CA ARG A 422 -20.87 -29.11 -13.35
C ARG A 422 -21.51 -27.84 -12.79
N ASP A 423 -22.22 -27.11 -13.65
CA ASP A 423 -22.73 -25.77 -13.33
C ASP A 423 -24.06 -25.81 -12.54
N ARG A 424 -24.52 -27.01 -12.12
CA ARG A 424 -25.83 -27.18 -11.46
C ARG A 424 -25.81 -28.13 -10.26
N ARG A 425 -26.58 -27.77 -9.23
CA ARG A 425 -26.92 -28.63 -8.09
C ARG A 425 -28.44 -28.53 -7.83
N PRO A 426 -29.24 -29.62 -7.85
CA PRO A 426 -28.86 -31.00 -8.15
C PRO A 426 -28.54 -31.21 -9.65
N PRO A 427 -27.60 -32.13 -9.98
CA PRO A 427 -27.20 -32.45 -11.35
C PRO A 427 -28.34 -33.17 -12.10
N ARG A 428 -28.42 -33.02 -13.42
CA ARG A 428 -29.45 -33.68 -14.25
C ARG A 428 -29.01 -35.05 -14.79
N LEU A 429 -27.71 -35.30 -14.87
CA LEU A 429 -27.13 -36.58 -15.28
C LEU A 429 -26.35 -37.23 -14.13
N ARG A 430 -26.30 -38.56 -14.13
CA ARG A 430 -25.44 -39.37 -13.26
C ARG A 430 -24.76 -40.48 -14.05
N PHE A 431 -23.56 -40.87 -13.65
CA PHE A 431 -22.86 -41.99 -14.27
C PHE A 431 -23.56 -43.31 -13.92
N ALA A 432 -23.82 -44.16 -14.92
CA ALA A 432 -24.59 -45.39 -14.76
C ALA A 432 -23.99 -46.38 -13.75
N ARG A 433 -22.64 -46.46 -13.68
CA ARG A 433 -21.92 -47.38 -12.79
C ARG A 433 -21.82 -46.88 -11.35
N SER A 434 -21.48 -45.61 -11.14
CA SER A 434 -21.27 -45.05 -9.79
C SER A 434 -22.55 -44.48 -9.17
N GLN A 435 -23.59 -44.26 -9.98
CA GLN A 435 -24.83 -43.57 -9.58
C GLN A 435 -24.60 -42.17 -8.98
N SER A 436 -23.43 -41.59 -9.28
CA SER A 436 -22.99 -40.26 -8.85
C SER A 436 -22.83 -39.35 -10.06
N ALA A 437 -22.95 -38.04 -9.88
CA ALA A 437 -22.62 -37.05 -10.92
C ALA A 437 -21.11 -36.82 -11.05
N VAL A 438 -20.31 -37.27 -10.07
CA VAL A 438 -18.84 -37.21 -10.12
C VAL A 438 -18.28 -38.62 -10.21
N LEU A 439 -17.35 -38.82 -11.15
CA LEU A 439 -16.60 -40.06 -11.33
C LEU A 439 -15.09 -39.78 -11.30
N HIS A 440 -14.40 -40.47 -10.40
CA HIS A 440 -12.94 -40.52 -10.39
C HIS A 440 -12.46 -41.76 -11.14
N GLY A 441 -11.51 -41.59 -12.04
CA GLY A 441 -10.94 -42.69 -12.82
C GLY A 441 -9.44 -42.54 -13.01
N SER A 442 -8.83 -43.60 -13.54
CA SER A 442 -7.43 -43.60 -13.93
C SER A 442 -7.28 -44.10 -15.37
N PHE A 443 -6.37 -43.50 -16.11
CA PHE A 443 -6.13 -43.78 -17.52
C PHE A 443 -4.64 -44.05 -17.74
N SER A 444 -4.27 -45.24 -18.22
CA SER A 444 -2.88 -45.66 -18.36
C SER A 444 -2.45 -45.69 -19.83
N MET A 445 -1.51 -44.82 -20.20
CA MET A 445 -0.92 -44.73 -21.54
C MET A 445 0.49 -45.35 -21.52
N PRO A 446 1.01 -45.91 -22.63
CA PRO A 446 0.57 -45.72 -24.02
C PRO A 446 -0.43 -46.77 -24.56
N ASP A 447 -0.71 -47.84 -23.81
CA ASP A 447 -1.45 -49.00 -24.33
C ASP A 447 -2.96 -48.78 -24.50
N THR A 448 -3.56 -47.85 -23.74
CA THR A 448 -5.00 -47.54 -23.84
C THR A 448 -5.24 -46.30 -24.71
N ARG A 449 -6.20 -46.38 -25.66
CA ARG A 449 -6.49 -45.29 -26.63
C ARG A 449 -7.70 -44.44 -26.26
N CYS A 450 -8.84 -45.05 -25.91
CA CYS A 450 -10.08 -44.34 -25.54
C CYS A 450 -10.91 -45.18 -24.55
N GLN A 451 -11.71 -44.53 -23.72
CA GLN A 451 -12.66 -45.14 -22.79
C GLN A 451 -14.04 -44.50 -22.97
N THR A 452 -15.09 -45.32 -23.02
CA THR A 452 -16.48 -44.87 -23.10
C THR A 452 -17.21 -45.10 -21.77
N LEU A 453 -18.03 -44.13 -21.37
CA LEU A 453 -18.80 -44.12 -20.13
C LEU A 453 -20.26 -43.78 -20.40
N GLU A 454 -21.16 -44.45 -19.68
CA GLU A 454 -22.61 -44.28 -19.83
C GLU A 454 -23.17 -43.38 -18.72
N LEU A 455 -24.03 -42.44 -19.10
CA LEU A 455 -24.75 -41.53 -18.20
C LEU A 455 -26.27 -41.72 -18.32
N LEU A 456 -26.95 -41.54 -17.19
CA LEU A 456 -28.39 -41.68 -17.01
C LEU A 456 -29.00 -40.31 -16.68
N LEU A 457 -30.17 -40.02 -17.26
CA LEU A 457 -30.98 -38.87 -16.88
C LEU A 457 -31.67 -39.11 -15.54
N MET A 458 -31.73 -38.08 -14.70
CA MET A 458 -32.52 -38.12 -13.47
C MET A 458 -34.02 -37.96 -13.77
N ASP A 459 -34.86 -38.57 -12.93
CA ASP A 459 -36.31 -38.39 -13.02
C ASP A 459 -36.70 -36.96 -12.62
N ASN A 460 -37.69 -36.37 -13.30
CA ASN A 460 -38.25 -35.03 -13.02
C ASN A 460 -37.32 -33.82 -13.28
N VAL A 461 -36.57 -33.81 -14.39
CA VAL A 461 -35.80 -32.63 -14.82
C VAL A 461 -36.74 -31.46 -15.18
N ARG A 462 -36.72 -30.39 -14.37
CA ARG A 462 -37.47 -29.14 -14.59
C ARG A 462 -36.80 -28.21 -15.60
N ASP A 463 -35.47 -28.13 -15.57
CA ASP A 463 -34.71 -27.26 -16.48
C ASP A 463 -34.23 -28.03 -17.70
N LYS A 464 -34.96 -27.81 -18.80
CA LYS A 464 -34.70 -28.34 -20.14
C LYS A 464 -34.24 -27.25 -21.12
N LEU A 465 -33.78 -26.10 -20.62
CA LEU A 465 -33.43 -24.95 -21.46
C LEU A 465 -31.91 -24.75 -21.57
N ARG A 466 -31.20 -24.93 -20.44
CA ARG A 466 -29.73 -24.83 -20.39
C ARG A 466 -29.05 -26.14 -20.82
N PRO A 467 -27.91 -26.08 -21.52
CA PRO A 467 -27.10 -27.27 -21.80
C PRO A 467 -26.65 -27.96 -20.52
N ILE A 468 -26.39 -29.26 -20.62
CA ILE A 468 -25.73 -30.06 -19.61
C ILE A 468 -24.23 -30.03 -19.89
N VAL A 469 -23.46 -29.43 -18.99
CA VAL A 469 -22.00 -29.31 -19.13
C VAL A 469 -21.33 -30.50 -18.45
N ILE A 470 -20.61 -31.30 -19.24
CA ILE A 470 -19.80 -32.41 -18.76
C ILE A 470 -18.34 -31.97 -18.79
N SER A 471 -17.70 -31.88 -17.62
CA SER A 471 -16.33 -31.43 -17.49
C SER A 471 -15.39 -32.56 -17.09
N MET A 472 -14.19 -32.55 -17.65
CA MET A 472 -13.08 -33.45 -17.36
C MET A 472 -11.89 -32.64 -16.86
N ASN A 473 -11.39 -32.96 -15.68
CA ASN A 473 -10.11 -32.50 -15.17
C ASN A 473 -9.17 -33.70 -15.01
N TYR A 474 -7.89 -33.52 -15.30
CA TYR A 474 -6.89 -34.58 -15.18
C TYR A 474 -5.60 -34.09 -14.53
N SER A 475 -4.95 -35.01 -13.83
CA SER A 475 -3.70 -34.76 -13.11
C SER A 475 -2.79 -35.99 -13.18
N LEU A 476 -1.50 -35.75 -12.97
CA LEU A 476 -0.51 -36.80 -12.84
C LEU A 476 -0.27 -37.08 -11.35
N PRO A 477 -0.74 -38.21 -10.79
CA PRO A 477 -0.52 -38.54 -9.40
C PRO A 477 0.98 -38.81 -9.16
N LEU A 478 1.57 -38.09 -8.21
CA LEU A 478 2.93 -38.34 -7.73
C LEU A 478 2.98 -39.66 -6.96
N ARG A 479 3.38 -40.74 -7.63
CA ARG A 479 3.71 -42.00 -6.95
C ARG A 479 5.08 -41.89 -6.28
N MET A 480 5.08 -41.54 -5.00
CA MET A 480 6.31 -41.58 -4.20
C MET A 480 6.69 -43.05 -3.91
N PRO A 481 7.96 -43.45 -4.10
CA PRO A 481 8.39 -44.78 -3.68
C PRO A 481 8.53 -44.83 -2.15
N GLU A 482 7.97 -45.87 -1.55
CA GLU A 482 7.92 -46.10 -0.10
C GLU A 482 9.28 -46.43 0.54
N ARG A 483 10.37 -46.57 -0.24
CA ARG A 483 11.68 -46.98 0.29
C ARG A 483 12.85 -46.18 -0.29
N PRO A 484 13.80 -45.71 0.56
CA PRO A 484 15.08 -45.21 0.09
C PRO A 484 15.89 -46.38 -0.48
N ARG A 485 16.24 -46.31 -1.76
CA ARG A 485 17.25 -47.20 -2.36
C ARG A 485 18.58 -46.45 -2.36
N LEU A 486 19.68 -47.14 -2.08
CA LEU A 486 21.03 -46.58 -2.26
C LEU A 486 21.28 -46.33 -3.75
N GLY A 487 21.71 -45.11 -4.11
CA GLY A 487 22.15 -44.76 -5.46
C GLY A 487 21.48 -43.51 -6.04
N LEU A 488 22.08 -42.97 -7.11
CA LEU A 488 21.52 -41.84 -7.87
C LEU A 488 20.28 -42.32 -8.64
N ARG A 489 19.14 -41.66 -8.41
CA ARG A 489 17.85 -42.04 -9.02
C ARG A 489 17.67 -41.31 -10.35
N SER A 490 17.35 -42.03 -11.42
CA SER A 490 16.87 -41.42 -12.67
C SER A 490 15.50 -40.77 -12.44
N LEU A 491 15.36 -39.54 -12.95
CA LEU A 491 14.12 -38.78 -12.84
C LEU A 491 13.10 -39.11 -13.94
N ASP A 492 13.45 -39.97 -14.89
CA ASP A 492 12.58 -40.37 -16.01
C ASP A 492 11.26 -41.02 -15.58
N ALA A 493 11.28 -41.66 -14.40
CA ALA A 493 10.10 -42.30 -13.81
C ALA A 493 9.15 -41.30 -13.12
N TYR A 494 9.53 -40.04 -13.02
CA TYR A 494 8.77 -38.99 -12.35
C TYR A 494 8.55 -37.80 -13.29
N PRO A 495 7.86 -37.98 -14.42
CA PRO A 495 7.60 -36.84 -15.31
C PRO A 495 6.67 -35.80 -14.67
N VAL A 496 6.61 -34.62 -15.26
CA VAL A 496 5.64 -33.56 -14.94
C VAL A 496 4.77 -33.27 -16.15
N LEU A 497 3.54 -32.83 -15.91
CA LEU A 497 2.69 -32.32 -16.99
C LEU A 497 3.16 -30.92 -17.38
N ASN A 498 3.06 -30.60 -18.66
CA ASN A 498 3.25 -29.24 -19.13
C ASN A 498 2.16 -28.32 -18.53
N GLN A 499 2.57 -27.41 -17.66
CA GLN A 499 1.66 -26.48 -16.97
C GLN A 499 1.10 -25.40 -17.90
N ALA A 500 1.71 -25.17 -19.07
CA ALA A 500 1.16 -24.28 -20.08
C ALA A 500 -0.11 -24.86 -20.76
N GLN A 501 -0.34 -26.18 -20.66
CA GLN A 501 -1.55 -26.81 -21.19
C GLN A 501 -2.71 -26.73 -20.18
N THR A 502 -3.90 -26.36 -20.66
CA THR A 502 -5.11 -26.38 -19.80
C THR A 502 -5.38 -27.79 -19.29
N LEU A 503 -5.49 -28.00 -17.98
CA LEU A 503 -5.74 -29.34 -17.40
C LEU A 503 -7.23 -29.71 -17.37
N GLU A 504 -8.07 -28.91 -18.03
CA GLU A 504 -9.51 -29.06 -18.10
C GLU A 504 -10.00 -29.11 -19.54
N ASN A 505 -11.00 -29.95 -19.79
CA ASN A 505 -11.77 -30.00 -21.02
C ASN A 505 -13.27 -30.16 -20.70
N HIS A 506 -14.16 -29.68 -21.55
CA HIS A 506 -15.61 -29.79 -21.33
C HIS A 506 -16.37 -30.01 -22.64
N THR A 507 -17.56 -30.60 -22.52
CA THR A 507 -18.51 -30.78 -23.62
C THR A 507 -19.92 -30.50 -23.15
N GLU A 508 -20.77 -30.07 -24.07
CA GLU A 508 -22.16 -29.71 -23.79
C GLU A 508 -23.14 -30.66 -24.47
N VAL A 509 -24.24 -30.95 -23.78
CA VAL A 509 -25.40 -31.68 -24.31
C VAL A 509 -26.64 -30.81 -24.15
N GLN A 510 -27.29 -30.47 -25.27
CA GLN A 510 -28.47 -29.59 -25.30
C GLN A 510 -29.75 -30.42 -25.13
N PHE A 511 -30.83 -29.87 -24.56
CA PHE A 511 -32.15 -30.49 -24.60
C PHE A 511 -32.90 -30.08 -25.88
N GLN A 512 -33.79 -30.94 -26.38
CA GLN A 512 -34.76 -30.57 -27.43
C GLN A 512 -35.79 -29.57 -26.87
N LYS A 513 -36.05 -28.46 -27.59
CA LYS A 513 -36.90 -27.33 -27.14
C LYS A 513 -38.25 -27.30 -27.90
N GLU A 514 -39.32 -26.82 -27.28
CA GLU A 514 -40.67 -26.70 -27.89
C GLU A 514 -40.83 -25.50 -28.85
N CYS A 515 -39.73 -25.02 -29.45
CA CYS A 515 -39.64 -23.79 -30.24
C CYS A 515 -39.85 -24.00 -31.75
N GLY A 516 -40.56 -25.04 -32.16
CA GLY A 516 -40.62 -25.44 -33.57
C GLY A 516 -39.45 -26.34 -34.02
N PRO A 517 -39.37 -26.67 -35.33
CA PRO A 517 -38.46 -27.70 -35.85
C PRO A 517 -36.98 -27.31 -35.87
N ASP A 518 -36.66 -26.03 -35.71
CA ASP A 518 -35.30 -25.49 -35.66
C ASP A 518 -34.73 -25.39 -34.23
N ASN A 519 -35.50 -25.79 -33.21
CA ASN A 519 -35.14 -25.73 -31.79
C ASN A 519 -34.70 -24.33 -31.31
N LYS A 520 -35.14 -23.26 -31.98
CA LYS A 520 -34.72 -21.88 -31.68
C LYS A 520 -35.92 -20.96 -31.42
N CYS A 521 -36.17 -20.63 -30.15
CA CYS A 521 -37.28 -19.73 -29.74
C CYS A 521 -36.92 -18.26 -30.04
N ASP A 522 -37.66 -17.58 -30.92
CA ASP A 522 -37.45 -16.15 -31.26
C ASP A 522 -38.47 -15.22 -30.54
N SER A 523 -38.06 -14.63 -29.43
CA SER A 523 -38.91 -13.70 -28.64
C SER A 523 -38.84 -12.25 -29.12
N ASN A 524 -39.81 -11.42 -28.68
CA ASN A 524 -39.84 -9.97 -28.96
C ASN A 524 -40.27 -9.15 -27.73
N LEU A 525 -39.49 -9.20 -26.66
CA LEU A 525 -39.71 -8.39 -25.46
C LEU A 525 -39.46 -6.90 -25.74
N GLN A 526 -40.40 -6.04 -25.33
CA GLN A 526 -40.33 -4.58 -25.42
C GLN A 526 -40.70 -3.93 -24.09
N MET A 527 -39.99 -2.87 -23.67
CA MET A 527 -40.26 -2.14 -22.41
C MET A 527 -40.52 -0.63 -22.62
N ARG A 528 -41.34 -0.05 -21.75
CA ARG A 528 -41.52 1.40 -21.56
C ARG A 528 -41.52 1.73 -20.07
N ALA A 529 -40.78 2.75 -19.65
CA ALA A 529 -40.67 3.10 -18.23
C ALA A 529 -40.58 4.62 -17.99
N ALA A 530 -41.10 5.11 -16.86
CA ALA A 530 -41.07 6.52 -16.46
C ALA A 530 -41.19 6.71 -14.93
N PHE A 531 -40.54 7.75 -14.39
CA PHE A 531 -40.77 8.21 -13.02
C PHE A 531 -42.11 8.91 -12.93
N VAL A 532 -42.91 8.59 -11.92
CA VAL A 532 -44.27 9.13 -11.75
C VAL A 532 -44.46 9.73 -10.36
N SER A 533 -45.31 10.76 -10.27
CA SER A 533 -45.75 11.33 -8.99
C SER A 533 -46.72 10.39 -8.27
N GLU A 534 -47.06 10.68 -7.01
CA GLU A 534 -48.15 10.01 -6.27
C GLU A 534 -49.51 10.09 -7.01
N GLN A 535 -49.67 11.04 -7.94
CA GLN A 535 -50.86 11.22 -8.77
C GLN A 535 -50.75 10.51 -10.14
N GLY A 536 -49.68 9.75 -10.39
CA GLY A 536 -49.47 8.98 -11.62
C GLY A 536 -49.00 9.81 -12.83
N MET A 537 -48.63 11.07 -12.64
CA MET A 537 -48.12 11.94 -13.72
C MET A 537 -46.60 11.79 -13.87
N PRO A 538 -46.07 11.72 -15.10
CA PRO A 538 -44.64 11.60 -15.33
C PRO A 538 -43.88 12.83 -14.81
N MET A 539 -42.75 12.60 -14.14
CA MET A 539 -41.91 13.65 -13.56
C MET A 539 -40.50 13.64 -14.17
N SER A 540 -39.94 14.82 -14.36
CA SER A 540 -38.55 15.00 -14.83
C SER A 540 -37.62 15.64 -13.79
N ARG A 541 -38.17 16.16 -12.69
CA ARG A 541 -37.42 16.85 -11.63
C ARG A 541 -37.99 16.52 -10.25
N LEU A 542 -37.10 16.25 -9.29
CA LEU A 542 -37.39 15.94 -7.89
C LEU A 542 -36.93 17.11 -7.00
N GLN A 543 -37.86 17.71 -6.26
CA GLN A 543 -37.54 18.66 -5.18
C GLN A 543 -37.26 17.88 -3.90
N TYR A 544 -35.98 17.70 -3.59
CA TYR A 544 -35.56 16.93 -2.43
C TYR A 544 -35.45 17.83 -1.19
N SER A 545 -36.27 17.50 -0.19
CA SER A 545 -36.12 17.92 1.20
C SER A 545 -35.98 16.67 2.06
N ARG A 546 -35.36 16.77 3.24
CA ARG A 546 -35.32 15.68 4.25
C ARG A 546 -36.71 15.15 4.65
N ASP A 547 -37.77 15.86 4.27
CA ASP A 547 -39.17 15.50 4.50
C ASP A 547 -39.80 14.68 3.36
N VAL A 548 -39.25 14.72 2.13
CA VAL A 548 -39.80 14.03 0.95
C VAL A 548 -39.17 12.64 0.84
N ARG A 549 -39.94 11.59 1.15
CA ARG A 549 -39.39 10.23 1.31
C ARG A 549 -39.77 9.23 0.23
N ARG A 550 -40.66 9.52 -0.74
CA ARG A 550 -41.16 8.48 -1.69
C ARG A 550 -41.07 8.88 -3.16
N LEU A 551 -40.58 7.97 -3.99
CA LEU A 551 -40.47 8.09 -5.45
C LEU A 551 -41.05 6.84 -6.12
N LEU A 552 -41.83 6.99 -7.21
CA LEU A 552 -42.47 5.88 -7.92
C LEU A 552 -41.93 5.73 -9.35
N LEU A 553 -41.74 4.48 -9.79
CA LEU A 553 -41.28 4.09 -11.13
C LEU A 553 -42.30 3.13 -11.76
N SER A 554 -42.88 3.52 -12.89
CA SER A 554 -43.83 2.70 -13.68
C SER A 554 -43.11 2.06 -14.86
N ILE A 555 -43.29 0.75 -15.06
CA ILE A 555 -42.65 -0.05 -16.11
C ILE A 555 -43.70 -0.96 -16.77
N ASN A 556 -43.74 -0.97 -18.09
CA ASN A 556 -44.65 -1.79 -18.89
C ASN A 556 -43.85 -2.63 -19.90
N VAL A 557 -44.02 -3.96 -19.84
CA VAL A 557 -43.31 -4.93 -20.68
C VAL A 557 -44.29 -5.75 -21.52
N THR A 558 -43.97 -5.97 -22.80
CA THR A 558 -44.82 -6.71 -23.76
C THR A 558 -44.01 -7.68 -24.62
N ASN A 559 -44.62 -8.79 -25.04
CA ASN A 559 -44.06 -9.76 -26.00
C ASN A 559 -44.99 -9.90 -27.22
N ALA A 560 -45.18 -8.80 -27.95
CA ALA A 560 -46.05 -8.76 -29.12
C ALA A 560 -45.25 -9.10 -30.40
N PRO A 561 -45.82 -9.79 -31.40
CA PRO A 561 -45.17 -9.99 -32.69
C PRO A 561 -44.88 -8.65 -33.38
N SER A 562 -43.77 -8.58 -34.10
CA SER A 562 -43.40 -7.43 -34.95
C SER A 562 -43.15 -7.88 -36.39
N ARG A 563 -42.86 -6.94 -37.30
CA ARG A 563 -42.51 -7.27 -38.68
C ARG A 563 -41.19 -8.04 -38.80
N GLU A 564 -40.32 -7.94 -37.80
CA GLU A 564 -38.98 -8.55 -37.79
C GLU A 564 -38.89 -9.82 -36.95
N ARG A 565 -39.79 -10.00 -35.97
CA ARG A 565 -39.74 -11.11 -35.00
C ARG A 565 -41.13 -11.68 -34.74
N ALA A 566 -41.23 -13.00 -34.70
CA ALA A 566 -42.48 -13.73 -34.50
C ALA A 566 -43.11 -13.54 -33.11
N GLY A 567 -42.31 -13.16 -32.10
CA GLY A 567 -42.75 -12.92 -30.73
C GLY A 567 -43.18 -14.23 -30.06
N GLU A 568 -42.38 -15.28 -30.22
CA GLU A 568 -42.60 -16.57 -29.57
C GLU A 568 -42.35 -16.49 -28.06
N ASP A 569 -42.58 -17.60 -27.37
CA ASP A 569 -42.49 -17.65 -25.91
C ASP A 569 -41.08 -17.30 -25.42
N ALA A 570 -40.99 -16.31 -24.53
CA ALA A 570 -39.75 -15.89 -23.92
C ALA A 570 -39.53 -16.68 -22.64
N HIS A 571 -38.55 -17.60 -22.65
CA HIS A 571 -38.24 -18.43 -21.49
C HIS A 571 -37.31 -17.71 -20.51
N GLU A 572 -37.55 -17.90 -19.21
CA GLU A 572 -36.82 -17.19 -18.14
C GLU A 572 -36.76 -15.67 -18.42
N ALA A 573 -37.91 -15.04 -18.71
CA ALA A 573 -37.97 -13.60 -18.97
C ALA A 573 -37.78 -12.82 -17.66
N LEU A 574 -36.70 -12.06 -17.59
CA LEU A 574 -36.25 -11.33 -16.41
C LEU A 574 -36.08 -9.85 -16.73
N LEU A 575 -36.40 -9.00 -15.75
CA LEU A 575 -36.09 -7.58 -15.77
C LEU A 575 -35.14 -7.29 -14.61
N THR A 576 -33.93 -6.83 -14.93
CA THR A 576 -32.95 -6.37 -13.96
C THR A 576 -32.98 -4.85 -13.89
N LEU A 577 -33.01 -4.32 -12.66
CA LEU A 577 -32.88 -2.90 -12.39
C LEU A 577 -31.62 -2.64 -11.57
N GLU A 578 -30.78 -1.78 -12.10
CA GLU A 578 -29.65 -1.19 -11.39
C GLU A 578 -30.07 0.20 -10.93
N VAL A 579 -30.06 0.38 -9.61
CA VAL A 579 -30.62 1.53 -8.92
C VAL A 579 -29.49 2.19 -8.12
N PRO A 580 -29.38 3.52 -8.11
CA PRO A 580 -28.32 4.20 -7.36
C PRO A 580 -28.55 4.01 -5.85
N PRO A 581 -27.48 4.04 -5.03
CA PRO A 581 -27.58 3.82 -3.58
C PRO A 581 -28.47 4.85 -2.86
N ALA A 582 -28.81 5.96 -3.53
CA ALA A 582 -29.73 6.97 -3.03
C ALA A 582 -31.20 6.49 -2.94
N LEU A 583 -31.57 5.42 -3.65
CA LEU A 583 -32.94 4.89 -3.73
C LEU A 583 -33.01 3.50 -3.09
N LEU A 584 -33.72 3.40 -1.97
CA LEU A 584 -33.99 2.15 -1.28
C LEU A 584 -35.32 1.56 -1.74
N LEU A 585 -35.38 0.28 -2.09
CA LEU A 585 -36.65 -0.34 -2.48
C LEU A 585 -37.63 -0.37 -1.30
N SER A 586 -38.82 0.20 -1.49
CA SER A 586 -39.90 0.22 -0.48
C SER A 586 -40.96 -0.84 -0.77
N SER A 587 -41.51 -0.87 -1.99
CA SER A 587 -42.51 -1.89 -2.37
C SER A 587 -42.59 -2.09 -3.88
N VAL A 588 -43.10 -3.25 -4.29
CA VAL A 588 -43.33 -3.62 -5.69
C VAL A 588 -44.77 -4.07 -5.84
N ARG A 589 -45.45 -3.61 -6.89
CA ARG A 589 -46.77 -4.07 -7.29
C ARG A 589 -46.73 -4.60 -8.73
N PRO A 590 -47.26 -5.81 -8.99
CA PRO A 590 -47.80 -6.82 -8.05
C PRO A 590 -46.76 -7.40 -7.06
N ALA A 591 -47.22 -7.83 -5.89
CA ALA A 591 -46.34 -8.32 -4.82
C ALA A 591 -45.79 -9.72 -5.14
N GLY A 592 -44.52 -9.97 -4.81
CA GLY A 592 -43.86 -11.28 -5.00
C GLY A 592 -43.20 -11.48 -6.37
N THR A 593 -43.28 -10.49 -7.27
CA THR A 593 -42.70 -10.57 -8.63
C THR A 593 -41.21 -10.21 -8.67
N CYS A 594 -40.70 -9.45 -7.70
CA CYS A 594 -39.30 -9.02 -7.68
C CYS A 594 -38.61 -9.36 -6.36
N GLN A 595 -37.33 -9.70 -6.45
CA GLN A 595 -36.42 -9.95 -5.34
C GLN A 595 -35.33 -8.87 -5.35
N ALA A 596 -35.02 -8.32 -4.18
CA ALA A 596 -34.03 -7.26 -4.03
C ALA A 596 -32.79 -7.79 -3.32
N ASN A 597 -31.69 -7.92 -4.06
CA ASN A 597 -30.34 -8.16 -3.54
C ASN A 597 -29.46 -6.94 -3.89
N GLU A 598 -28.31 -7.12 -4.55
CA GLU A 598 -27.45 -6.03 -5.07
C GLU A 598 -28.11 -5.28 -6.23
N THR A 599 -28.87 -6.01 -7.06
CA THR A 599 -29.74 -5.48 -8.10
C THR A 599 -31.16 -5.98 -7.86
N ILE A 600 -32.16 -5.26 -8.37
CA ILE A 600 -33.56 -5.67 -8.25
C ILE A 600 -33.89 -6.56 -9.45
N LEU A 601 -34.18 -7.82 -9.18
CA LEU A 601 -34.52 -8.82 -10.19
C LEU A 601 -36.02 -9.08 -10.17
N CYS A 602 -36.69 -8.83 -11.29
CA CYS A 602 -38.12 -9.07 -11.47
C CYS A 602 -38.37 -10.22 -12.43
N GLU A 603 -39.06 -11.27 -11.96
CA GLU A 603 -39.48 -12.40 -12.79
C GLU A 603 -40.77 -12.06 -13.55
N LEU A 604 -40.69 -11.92 -14.87
CA LEU A 604 -41.86 -11.54 -15.69
C LEU A 604 -42.75 -12.73 -16.00
N GLY A 605 -42.17 -13.94 -16.08
CA GLY A 605 -42.85 -15.20 -16.34
C GLY A 605 -41.94 -16.24 -17.02
N ASN A 606 -42.23 -17.53 -16.81
CA ASN A 606 -41.51 -18.62 -17.47
C ASN A 606 -42.47 -19.73 -17.97
N PRO A 607 -42.88 -19.71 -19.26
CA PRO A 607 -42.56 -18.70 -20.27
C PRO A 607 -43.39 -17.42 -20.11
N PHE A 608 -42.84 -16.29 -20.57
CA PHE A 608 -43.59 -15.08 -20.87
C PHE A 608 -44.19 -15.21 -22.28
N LYS A 609 -45.48 -15.51 -22.31
CA LYS A 609 -46.17 -16.01 -23.51
C LYS A 609 -46.26 -14.98 -24.61
N ARG A 610 -46.41 -15.46 -25.85
CA ARG A 610 -46.78 -14.62 -26.99
C ARG A 610 -48.01 -13.75 -26.68
N ASN A 611 -47.93 -12.46 -27.02
CA ASN A 611 -48.94 -11.42 -26.77
C ASN A 611 -49.21 -11.08 -25.29
N GLN A 612 -48.37 -11.53 -24.35
CA GLN A 612 -48.52 -11.18 -22.94
C GLN A 612 -48.03 -9.75 -22.66
N ARG A 613 -48.66 -9.08 -21.69
CA ARG A 613 -48.28 -7.76 -21.17
C ARG A 613 -48.20 -7.78 -19.65
N MET A 614 -47.25 -7.04 -19.08
CA MET A 614 -47.03 -6.91 -17.63
C MET A 614 -46.77 -5.44 -17.27
N GLU A 615 -47.41 -4.97 -16.21
CA GLU A 615 -47.19 -3.63 -15.64
C GLU A 615 -46.65 -3.77 -14.22
N LEU A 616 -45.54 -3.09 -13.95
CA LEU A 616 -44.83 -3.07 -12.69
C LEU A 616 -44.80 -1.63 -12.16
N LEU A 617 -45.17 -1.45 -10.90
CA LEU A 617 -45.02 -0.19 -10.18
C LEU A 617 -44.11 -0.41 -8.98
N ILE A 618 -42.96 0.26 -9.00
CA ILE A 618 -41.91 0.14 -7.98
C ILE A 618 -41.84 1.44 -7.19
N ALA A 619 -41.95 1.36 -5.87
CA ALA A 619 -41.82 2.47 -4.96
C ALA A 619 -40.45 2.44 -4.27
N PHE A 620 -39.77 3.58 -4.25
CA PHE A 620 -38.47 3.79 -3.60
C PHE A 620 -38.56 4.80 -2.46
N GLU A 621 -37.77 4.58 -1.42
CA GLU A 621 -37.47 5.55 -0.37
C GLU A 621 -36.15 6.27 -0.69
N VAL A 622 -36.17 7.61 -0.68
CA VAL A 622 -35.01 8.43 -1.07
C VAL A 622 -34.16 8.75 0.16
N ILE A 623 -33.05 8.04 0.35
CA ILE A 623 -32.24 8.10 1.58
C ILE A 623 -30.83 8.70 1.39
N GLY A 624 -30.26 8.63 0.19
CA GLY A 624 -28.83 8.92 -0.04
C GLY A 624 -28.55 10.04 -1.03
N VAL A 625 -29.44 11.04 -1.12
CA VAL A 625 -29.22 12.23 -1.96
C VAL A 625 -28.30 13.19 -1.21
N THR A 626 -27.14 13.49 -1.81
CA THR A 626 -26.14 14.44 -1.30
C THR A 626 -26.14 15.75 -2.09
N LEU A 627 -25.43 16.77 -1.62
CA LEU A 627 -25.24 18.06 -2.33
C LEU A 627 -24.61 17.90 -3.72
N HIS A 628 -23.86 16.82 -3.96
CA HIS A 628 -23.22 16.53 -5.25
C HIS A 628 -24.12 15.77 -6.24
N THR A 629 -25.26 15.25 -5.78
CA THR A 629 -26.16 14.43 -6.61
C THR A 629 -26.99 15.34 -7.52
N ARG A 630 -26.68 15.36 -8.83
CA ARG A 630 -27.40 16.19 -9.82
C ARG A 630 -28.61 15.50 -10.41
N ASP A 631 -28.48 14.20 -10.64
CA ASP A 631 -29.50 13.36 -11.24
C ASP A 631 -29.44 11.94 -10.66
N LEU A 632 -30.60 11.30 -10.58
CA LEU A 632 -30.76 9.90 -10.24
C LEU A 632 -30.92 9.12 -11.54
N GLN A 633 -29.97 8.24 -11.82
CA GLN A 633 -29.97 7.39 -13.01
C GLN A 633 -30.35 5.96 -12.64
N VAL A 634 -31.43 5.43 -13.22
CA VAL A 634 -31.83 4.03 -13.08
C VAL A 634 -31.66 3.35 -14.43
N GLN A 635 -30.96 2.21 -14.43
CA GLN A 635 -30.74 1.40 -15.62
C GLN A 635 -31.61 0.15 -15.57
N LEU A 636 -32.41 -0.04 -16.62
CA LEU A 636 -33.32 -1.17 -16.77
C LEU A 636 -32.82 -2.06 -17.91
N GLN A 637 -32.72 -3.36 -17.67
CA GLN A 637 -32.29 -4.32 -18.67
C GLN A 637 -33.22 -5.54 -18.68
N LEU A 638 -33.78 -5.81 -19.85
CA LEU A 638 -34.52 -7.03 -20.12
C LEU A 638 -33.56 -8.15 -20.51
N SER A 639 -33.84 -9.37 -20.06
CA SER A 639 -33.11 -10.58 -20.45
C SER A 639 -34.04 -11.77 -20.58
N THR A 640 -33.66 -12.72 -21.44
CA THR A 640 -34.37 -13.98 -21.67
C THR A 640 -33.38 -15.02 -22.17
N SER A 641 -33.70 -16.29 -21.94
CA SER A 641 -32.95 -17.43 -22.50
C SER A 641 -33.37 -17.79 -23.94
N SER A 642 -34.45 -17.18 -24.45
CA SER A 642 -34.86 -17.24 -25.85
C SER A 642 -33.95 -16.33 -26.71
N HIS A 643 -33.89 -16.56 -28.03
CA HIS A 643 -33.04 -15.79 -28.94
C HIS A 643 -33.60 -14.38 -29.16
N GLN A 644 -32.89 -13.37 -28.63
CA GLN A 644 -33.24 -11.97 -28.84
C GLN A 644 -32.04 -11.00 -28.71
N ASP A 645 -31.40 -10.71 -29.84
CA ASP A 645 -30.16 -9.92 -29.87
C ASP A 645 -30.36 -8.39 -29.74
N ASN A 646 -31.61 -7.91 -29.73
CA ASN A 646 -31.93 -6.47 -29.72
C ASN A 646 -32.28 -5.91 -28.33
N LEU A 647 -31.97 -6.64 -27.26
CA LEU A 647 -32.18 -6.18 -25.88
C LEU A 647 -31.05 -5.25 -25.45
N ARG A 648 -31.32 -3.95 -25.41
CA ARG A 648 -30.38 -2.92 -24.92
C ARG A 648 -30.85 -2.36 -23.58
N PRO A 649 -29.93 -2.00 -22.67
CA PRO A 649 -30.30 -1.30 -21.44
C PRO A 649 -30.97 0.04 -21.75
N ALA A 650 -32.02 0.37 -20.99
CA ALA A 650 -32.63 1.70 -21.00
C ALA A 650 -32.26 2.44 -19.73
N THR A 651 -31.73 3.66 -19.89
CA THR A 651 -31.36 4.52 -18.77
C THR A 651 -32.41 5.62 -18.60
N LEU A 652 -32.95 5.77 -17.39
CA LEU A 652 -33.84 6.84 -17.00
C LEU A 652 -33.14 7.80 -16.04
N SER A 653 -33.18 9.10 -16.33
CA SER A 653 -32.57 10.15 -15.51
C SER A 653 -33.63 11.08 -14.91
N LEU A 654 -33.53 11.35 -13.60
CA LEU A 654 -34.37 12.29 -12.87
C LEU A 654 -33.52 13.39 -12.24
N LEU A 655 -33.73 14.66 -12.62
CA LEU A 655 -32.96 15.80 -12.08
C LEU A 655 -33.35 16.09 -10.62
N VAL A 656 -32.38 16.44 -9.77
CA VAL A 656 -32.60 16.69 -8.34
C VAL A 656 -32.30 18.15 -7.98
N ASP A 657 -33.25 18.80 -7.31
CA ASP A 657 -33.06 20.11 -6.68
C ASP A 657 -32.94 19.92 -5.15
N TYR A 658 -31.89 20.47 -4.54
CA TYR A 658 -31.55 20.28 -3.13
C TYR A 658 -31.71 21.56 -2.31
N THR A 659 -32.45 21.49 -1.20
CA THR A 659 -32.62 22.61 -0.26
C THR A 659 -31.77 22.39 1.01
N LEU A 660 -30.77 23.25 1.25
CA LEU A 660 -29.85 23.16 2.39
C LEU A 660 -30.47 23.73 3.67
N GLN A 661 -30.33 23.00 4.79
CA GLN A 661 -30.71 23.45 6.13
C GLN A 661 -29.47 23.88 6.92
N ALA A 662 -29.45 25.08 7.49
CA ALA A 662 -28.35 25.57 8.34
C ALA A 662 -28.88 26.38 9.54
N SER A 663 -28.07 26.47 10.61
CA SER A 663 -28.40 27.19 11.85
C SER A 663 -27.36 28.28 12.16
N LEU A 664 -27.85 29.36 12.78
CA LEU A 664 -27.06 30.48 13.30
C LEU A 664 -27.51 30.74 14.75
N SER A 665 -26.61 30.62 15.71
CA SER A 665 -26.86 30.87 17.14
C SER A 665 -25.69 31.63 17.79
N MET A 666 -25.93 32.23 18.95
CA MET A 666 -24.92 32.98 19.71
C MET A 666 -25.07 32.64 21.20
N MET A 667 -23.94 32.55 21.92
CA MET A 667 -23.95 32.16 23.34
C MET A 667 -24.34 33.35 24.24
N ASN A 668 -23.70 34.51 24.02
CA ASN A 668 -23.91 35.74 24.79
C ASN A 668 -24.36 36.89 23.88
N HIS A 669 -25.66 37.17 23.87
CA HIS A 669 -26.24 38.28 23.10
C HIS A 669 -25.95 39.66 23.69
N ARG A 670 -25.50 39.74 24.96
CA ARG A 670 -25.19 40.98 25.67
C ARG A 670 -23.87 40.86 26.42
N LEU A 671 -22.93 41.75 26.12
CA LEU A 671 -21.65 41.89 26.84
C LEU A 671 -21.66 43.12 27.74
N GLN A 672 -20.81 43.11 28.78
CA GLN A 672 -20.54 44.29 29.60
C GLN A 672 -19.08 44.69 29.47
N SER A 673 -18.82 45.98 29.35
CA SER A 673 -17.49 46.57 29.25
C SER A 673 -17.42 47.90 29.97
N PHE A 674 -16.23 48.48 30.09
CA PHE A 674 -16.02 49.74 30.79
C PHE A 674 -15.17 50.71 29.98
N PHE A 675 -15.36 52.00 30.15
CA PHE A 675 -14.50 53.03 29.58
C PHE A 675 -13.87 53.90 30.69
N GLY A 676 -12.59 54.20 30.53
CA GLY A 676 -11.77 54.91 31.52
C GLY A 676 -10.38 55.25 30.99
N GLY A 677 -9.57 55.94 31.79
CA GLY A 677 -8.21 56.37 31.41
C GLY A 677 -8.13 57.80 30.89
N THR A 678 -7.12 58.08 30.06
CA THR A 678 -6.83 59.41 29.51
C THR A 678 -7.11 59.47 28.02
N VAL A 679 -7.56 60.63 27.53
CA VAL A 679 -7.86 60.85 26.11
C VAL A 679 -6.57 60.76 25.29
N MET A 680 -6.50 59.78 24.40
CA MET A 680 -5.41 59.59 23.43
C MET A 680 -5.96 59.70 22.00
N GLY A 681 -5.23 60.41 21.13
CA GLY A 681 -5.53 60.49 19.70
C GLY A 681 -4.95 59.32 18.92
N GLU A 682 -5.48 59.07 17.71
CA GLU A 682 -5.12 57.93 16.85
C GLU A 682 -3.61 57.76 16.62
N ALA A 683 -2.90 58.86 16.32
CA ALA A 683 -1.45 58.84 16.07
C ALA A 683 -0.61 58.51 17.32
N GLY A 684 -1.21 58.57 18.52
CA GLY A 684 -0.57 58.24 19.79
C GLY A 684 -0.68 56.77 20.18
N MET A 685 -1.63 56.02 19.61
CA MET A 685 -1.87 54.62 19.94
C MET A 685 -0.89 53.71 19.22
N LYS A 686 -0.23 52.81 19.95
CA LYS A 686 0.75 51.87 19.38
C LYS A 686 0.37 50.42 19.63
N THR A 687 -0.15 50.14 20.81
CA THR A 687 -0.67 48.84 21.18
C THR A 687 -2.19 48.87 21.11
N ALA A 688 -2.82 47.72 20.90
CA ALA A 688 -4.26 47.68 20.97
C ALA A 688 -4.77 48.07 22.39
N GLU A 689 -3.95 47.95 23.44
CA GLU A 689 -4.37 48.23 24.83
C GLU A 689 -4.61 49.73 25.05
N ASP A 690 -3.91 50.56 24.26
CA ASP A 690 -4.07 52.01 24.27
C ASP A 690 -5.48 52.47 23.79
N VAL A 691 -6.23 51.60 23.10
CA VAL A 691 -7.57 51.89 22.56
C VAL A 691 -8.63 51.86 23.66
N GLY A 692 -8.61 50.82 24.52
CA GLY A 692 -9.59 50.62 25.57
C GLY A 692 -9.94 49.15 25.84
N SER A 693 -11.07 48.95 26.52
CA SER A 693 -11.46 47.64 27.05
C SER A 693 -11.77 46.60 25.96
N PRO A 694 -11.35 45.33 26.12
CA PRO A 694 -11.57 44.28 25.13
C PRO A 694 -13.03 43.79 25.10
N LEU A 695 -13.50 43.47 23.90
CA LEU A 695 -14.78 42.84 23.59
C LEU A 695 -14.53 41.55 22.81
N LYS A 696 -15.30 40.50 23.11
CA LYS A 696 -15.22 39.20 22.43
C LYS A 696 -16.62 38.64 22.18
N TYR A 697 -17.07 38.66 20.94
CA TYR A 697 -18.32 38.04 20.50
C TYR A 697 -18.06 36.66 19.89
N GLU A 698 -18.90 35.69 20.22
CA GLU A 698 -18.80 34.31 19.71
C GLU A 698 -20.12 33.90 19.04
N PHE A 699 -20.06 33.67 17.74
CA PHE A 699 -21.16 33.17 16.91
C PHE A 699 -20.95 31.70 16.60
N GLN A 700 -21.99 30.90 16.78
CA GLN A 700 -22.00 29.48 16.41
C GLN A 700 -22.76 29.31 15.11
N VAL A 701 -22.05 28.82 14.08
CA VAL A 701 -22.63 28.51 12.78
C VAL A 701 -22.52 27.03 12.53
N GLY A 702 -23.64 26.36 12.30
CA GLY A 702 -23.67 24.93 12.02
C GLY A 702 -24.46 24.64 10.74
N PRO A 703 -23.87 24.02 9.71
CA PRO A 703 -24.68 23.38 8.68
C PRO A 703 -25.44 22.19 9.31
N MET A 704 -26.73 22.02 9.02
CA MET A 704 -27.46 20.79 9.37
C MET A 704 -27.26 19.76 8.25
N GLY A 705 -26.03 19.28 8.04
CA GLY A 705 -25.74 18.31 6.97
C GLY A 705 -24.26 18.18 6.63
N GLU A 706 -23.99 17.63 5.45
CA GLU A 706 -22.65 17.54 4.86
C GLU A 706 -22.10 18.93 4.51
N GLY A 707 -20.76 19.06 4.48
CA GLY A 707 -20.08 20.28 4.05
C GLY A 707 -20.35 20.62 2.57
N LEU A 708 -20.26 21.91 2.22
CA LEU A 708 -20.54 22.39 0.87
C LEU A 708 -19.36 22.22 -0.10
N ALA A 709 -18.16 21.93 0.41
CA ALA A 709 -16.91 21.82 -0.33
C ALA A 709 -16.73 22.95 -1.35
N SER A 710 -16.66 22.61 -2.64
CA SER A 710 -16.48 23.55 -3.75
C SER A 710 -17.80 24.04 -4.38
N LEU A 711 -18.96 23.58 -3.89
CA LEU A 711 -20.27 23.89 -4.48
C LEU A 711 -20.82 25.25 -4.06
N GLY A 712 -20.33 25.82 -2.97
CA GLY A 712 -20.75 27.13 -2.48
C GLY A 712 -20.12 27.45 -1.14
N THR A 713 -20.22 28.70 -0.72
CA THR A 713 -19.67 29.19 0.55
C THR A 713 -20.76 29.79 1.40
N LEU A 714 -20.83 29.40 2.67
CA LEU A 714 -21.65 30.07 3.68
C LEU A 714 -20.94 31.36 4.09
N ILE A 715 -21.66 32.47 4.11
CA ILE A 715 -21.11 33.78 4.46
C ILE A 715 -21.84 34.30 5.69
N LEU A 716 -21.08 34.65 6.73
CA LEU A 716 -21.57 35.40 7.88
C LEU A 716 -21.33 36.89 7.61
N GLY A 717 -22.41 37.62 7.35
CA GLY A 717 -22.41 39.07 7.25
C GLY A 717 -22.71 39.71 8.60
N LEU A 718 -21.85 40.60 9.08
CA LEU A 718 -22.02 41.36 10.31
C LEU A 718 -22.29 42.82 9.98
N GLU A 719 -23.40 43.35 10.47
CA GLU A 719 -23.67 44.79 10.49
C GLU A 719 -23.01 45.37 11.75
N TRP A 720 -21.79 45.89 11.58
CA TRP A 720 -20.90 46.25 12.68
C TRP A 720 -20.94 47.76 12.98
N PRO A 721 -21.28 48.19 14.22
CA PRO A 721 -21.24 49.60 14.64
C PRO A 721 -19.81 50.15 14.72
N TYR A 722 -19.37 50.82 13.65
CA TYR A 722 -17.97 51.20 13.46
C TYR A 722 -17.66 52.59 14.00
N GLU A 723 -18.48 53.56 13.63
CA GLU A 723 -18.32 54.98 13.96
C GLU A 723 -19.60 55.54 14.59
N VAL A 724 -19.47 56.58 15.39
CA VAL A 724 -20.58 57.47 15.75
C VAL A 724 -20.82 58.47 14.61
N THR A 725 -21.98 59.11 14.58
CA THR A 725 -22.39 60.00 13.47
C THR A 725 -21.45 61.18 13.22
N ASN A 726 -20.61 61.55 14.19
CA ASN A 726 -19.60 62.60 14.07
C ASN A 726 -18.27 62.11 13.45
N GLY A 727 -18.16 60.85 13.07
CA GLY A 727 -16.97 60.25 12.45
C GLY A 727 -15.90 59.77 13.44
N LYS A 728 -16.16 59.79 14.75
CA LYS A 728 -15.26 59.17 15.74
C LYS A 728 -15.50 57.66 15.86
N TRP A 729 -14.46 56.93 16.25
CA TRP A 729 -14.51 55.49 16.48
C TRP A 729 -15.49 55.08 17.59
N LEU A 730 -16.24 54.00 17.36
CA LEU A 730 -17.14 53.41 18.36
C LEU A 730 -16.60 52.08 18.86
N LEU A 731 -16.73 51.02 18.06
CA LEU A 731 -16.16 49.70 18.35
C LEU A 731 -15.08 49.39 17.34
N TYR A 732 -13.83 49.34 17.81
CA TYR A 732 -12.67 49.08 16.95
C TYR A 732 -12.43 47.58 16.79
N PRO A 733 -12.67 46.98 15.62
CA PRO A 733 -12.46 45.55 15.43
C PRO A 733 -10.96 45.26 15.31
N THR A 734 -10.45 44.37 16.17
CA THR A 734 -9.02 44.02 16.21
C THR A 734 -8.72 42.77 15.40
N GLU A 735 -9.48 41.71 15.59
CA GLU A 735 -9.33 40.47 14.82
C GLU A 735 -10.64 39.70 14.74
N ILE A 736 -10.88 39.04 13.61
CA ILE A 736 -11.96 38.07 13.45
C ILE A 736 -11.31 36.72 13.19
N THR A 737 -11.62 35.74 14.03
CA THR A 737 -11.03 34.40 13.97
C THR A 737 -12.13 33.36 13.84
N ILE A 738 -11.97 32.45 12.89
CA ILE A 738 -12.89 31.35 12.65
C ILE A 738 -12.27 30.08 13.22
N HIS A 739 -12.91 29.51 14.24
CA HIS A 739 -12.48 28.32 14.95
C HIS A 739 -13.29 27.08 14.48
N GLY A 740 -12.62 26.21 13.72
CA GLY A 740 -13.11 24.90 13.29
C GLY A 740 -12.07 23.81 13.60
N ASN A 741 -11.58 23.08 12.59
CA ASN A 741 -10.44 22.14 12.72
C ASN A 741 -9.06 22.84 12.76
N GLY A 742 -9.07 24.16 12.96
CA GLY A 742 -7.96 25.11 12.94
C GLY A 742 -8.49 26.53 13.16
N SER A 743 -7.61 27.50 13.37
CA SER A 743 -7.97 28.92 13.53
C SER A 743 -7.54 29.72 12.31
N TRP A 744 -8.49 30.32 11.60
CA TRP A 744 -8.23 31.10 10.40
C TRP A 744 -8.67 32.55 10.63
N PRO A 745 -7.82 33.55 10.34
CA PRO A 745 -8.24 34.95 10.37
C PRO A 745 -9.19 35.24 9.20
N CYS A 746 -10.28 35.95 9.48
CA CYS A 746 -11.17 36.52 8.46
C CYS A 746 -10.83 37.99 8.24
N GLN A 747 -10.48 38.35 7.01
CA GLN A 747 -10.25 39.74 6.62
C GLN A 747 -11.30 40.15 5.57
N PRO A 748 -12.35 40.89 5.97
CA PRO A 748 -13.35 41.40 5.04
C PRO A 748 -12.72 42.44 4.10
N PRO A 749 -13.26 42.60 2.88
CA PRO A 749 -12.72 43.55 1.90
C PRO A 749 -12.81 45.00 2.41
N GLY A 750 -11.75 45.79 2.18
CA GLY A 750 -11.70 47.22 2.54
C GLY A 750 -10.84 47.58 3.77
N ASP A 751 -9.96 46.68 4.22
CA ASP A 751 -9.02 46.89 5.36
C ASP A 751 -9.69 47.47 6.63
N LEU A 752 -10.90 46.99 6.92
CA LEU A 752 -11.71 47.48 8.04
C LEU A 752 -11.30 46.92 9.40
N ILE A 753 -10.48 45.86 9.43
CA ILE A 753 -10.01 45.18 10.64
C ILE A 753 -8.61 45.66 10.99
N ASN A 754 -8.43 46.13 12.22
CA ASN A 754 -7.19 46.75 12.71
C ASN A 754 -6.52 47.75 11.72
N PRO A 755 -7.25 48.74 11.14
CA PRO A 755 -6.70 49.66 10.13
C PRO A 755 -5.49 50.47 10.61
N LEU A 756 -5.35 50.68 11.93
CA LEU A 756 -4.23 51.40 12.53
C LEU A 756 -2.99 50.51 12.75
N ASN A 757 -3.03 49.23 12.36
CA ASN A 757 -1.94 48.26 12.51
C ASN A 757 -1.37 48.20 13.94
N LEU A 758 -2.25 48.23 14.95
CA LEU A 758 -1.86 48.19 16.36
C LEU A 758 -1.32 46.81 16.73
N THR A 759 -0.28 46.76 17.57
CA THR A 759 0.31 45.49 18.01
C THR A 759 -0.63 44.78 18.98
N LEU A 760 -0.97 43.53 18.66
CA LEU A 760 -1.78 42.63 19.48
C LEU A 760 -0.85 41.82 20.39
N SER A 761 -0.87 42.09 21.70
CA SER A 761 -0.11 41.32 22.68
C SER A 761 -0.82 39.99 22.98
N ASP A 762 -0.21 38.85 22.65
CA ASP A 762 -0.69 37.53 23.08
C ASP A 762 -0.10 37.18 24.47
N PRO A 763 -0.86 36.73 25.49
CA PRO A 763 -0.35 36.50 26.84
C PRO A 763 0.47 35.20 26.99
N GLY A 764 1.35 34.89 26.05
CA GLY A 764 1.98 33.58 25.98
C GLY A 764 3.21 33.47 25.11
N ASP A 765 4.13 34.44 25.10
CA ASP A 765 5.52 34.20 24.66
C ASP A 765 6.46 35.34 25.09
N ARG A 766 7.11 35.16 26.25
CA ARG A 766 8.39 35.82 26.54
C ARG A 766 9.43 34.74 26.89
N PRO A 767 10.44 34.48 26.05
CA PRO A 767 11.58 33.67 26.44
C PRO A 767 12.51 34.47 27.37
N PRO A 768 13.17 33.82 28.36
CA PRO A 768 14.05 34.50 29.30
C PRO A 768 15.35 34.93 28.60
N SER A 769 15.75 36.19 28.77
CA SER A 769 17.04 36.71 28.32
C SER A 769 18.21 36.03 29.06
N PRO A 770 19.33 35.68 28.39
CA PRO A 770 20.43 34.96 29.02
C PRO A 770 21.33 35.93 29.81
N GLN A 771 21.23 35.93 31.14
CA GLN A 771 22.28 36.48 32.00
C GLN A 771 23.23 35.38 32.48
N ARG A 772 24.52 35.63 32.23
CA ARG A 772 25.68 34.85 32.69
C ARG A 772 25.57 34.45 34.16
N ARG A 773 25.73 33.15 34.45
CA ARG A 773 25.97 32.64 35.80
C ARG A 773 27.22 33.29 36.40
N ARG A 774 27.04 34.04 37.49
CA ARG A 774 28.03 34.14 38.57
C ARG A 774 27.38 33.53 39.81
N ARG A 775 27.99 32.45 40.32
CA ARG A 775 27.52 31.64 41.46
C ARG A 775 27.23 32.51 42.70
N GLN A 776 26.08 32.32 43.35
CA GLN A 776 25.94 32.31 44.81
C GLN A 776 24.55 31.73 45.17
N LEU A 777 24.45 31.13 46.37
CA LEU A 777 23.44 30.20 46.89
C LEU A 777 21.99 30.70 47.01
N ASP A 778 21.06 29.73 46.98
CA ASP A 778 19.70 29.70 47.54
C ASP A 778 19.59 30.33 48.96
N PRO A 779 18.43 30.90 49.38
CA PRO A 779 17.21 30.10 49.64
C PRO A 779 15.81 30.75 49.46
N GLY A 780 14.81 29.88 49.23
CA GLY A 780 13.53 29.88 49.95
C GLY A 780 12.41 30.80 49.45
N GLY A 781 11.35 30.19 48.90
CA GLY A 781 10.08 30.85 48.60
C GLY A 781 9.13 30.94 49.79
N ASP A 782 8.19 31.89 49.71
CA ASP A 782 6.77 31.73 50.03
C ASP A 782 6.05 33.06 49.75
N GLN A 783 4.93 33.03 49.00
CA GLN A 783 3.71 33.82 49.25
C GLN A 783 2.61 33.69 48.16
N GLY A 784 1.47 33.12 48.56
CA GLY A 784 0.12 33.72 48.48
C GLY A 784 -0.62 33.83 47.12
N PRO A 785 -1.93 33.49 47.04
CA PRO A 785 -2.75 33.77 45.86
C PRO A 785 -3.15 35.27 45.75
N PRO A 786 -3.37 35.80 44.53
CA PRO A 786 -3.68 37.22 44.27
C PRO A 786 -5.16 37.62 44.51
N PRO A 787 -5.47 38.93 44.66
CA PRO A 787 -6.76 39.45 45.13
C PRO A 787 -7.85 39.62 44.04
N ILE A 788 -9.12 39.65 44.49
CA ILE A 788 -10.36 39.80 43.70
C ILE A 788 -10.81 41.28 43.69
N THR A 789 -11.21 41.83 42.54
CA THR A 789 -11.72 43.21 42.37
C THR A 789 -13.26 43.31 42.38
N LEU A 790 -13.80 44.21 43.21
CA LEU A 790 -15.23 44.46 43.52
C LEU A 790 -15.93 45.47 42.57
N ALA A 791 -15.87 45.28 41.26
CA ALA A 791 -16.51 46.19 40.29
C ALA A 791 -17.98 45.86 39.93
N ALA A 792 -18.61 44.88 40.60
CA ALA A 792 -19.92 44.36 40.24
C ALA A 792 -21.01 44.68 41.28
N ALA A 793 -21.39 45.96 41.45
CA ALA A 793 -22.70 46.33 42.05
C ALA A 793 -22.96 47.86 42.09
N LYS A 794 -23.37 48.49 40.97
CA LYS A 794 -24.21 49.70 40.99
C LYS A 794 -25.13 49.72 39.75
N LYS A 795 -26.40 50.13 39.92
CA LYS A 795 -27.41 50.24 38.85
C LYS A 795 -27.24 51.62 38.18
N ALA A 796 -26.96 51.67 36.88
CA ALA A 796 -26.77 52.91 36.11
C ALA A 796 -28.01 53.83 36.20
N LYS A 797 -27.81 55.15 36.36
CA LYS A 797 -28.89 56.16 36.46
C LYS A 797 -29.16 56.89 35.14
N SER A 798 -28.21 56.95 34.20
CA SER A 798 -28.37 57.51 32.85
C SER A 798 -27.89 56.52 31.77
N GLU A 799 -28.71 56.26 30.74
CA GLU A 799 -28.42 55.29 29.68
C GLU A 799 -28.77 55.85 28.29
N THR A 800 -27.93 55.58 27.28
CA THR A 800 -28.20 55.91 25.87
C THR A 800 -27.97 54.71 24.95
N LEU A 801 -28.69 54.65 23.82
CA LEU A 801 -28.65 53.54 22.85
C LEU A 801 -28.17 54.00 21.47
N LEU A 802 -27.17 53.31 20.95
CA LEU A 802 -26.59 53.49 19.62
C LEU A 802 -26.88 52.25 18.75
N THR A 803 -27.57 52.47 17.63
CA THR A 803 -28.01 51.42 16.67
C THR A 803 -27.81 51.89 15.24
N CYS A 804 -27.56 50.97 14.31
CA CYS A 804 -27.44 51.25 12.88
C CYS A 804 -28.78 51.69 12.27
N ALA A 805 -29.88 51.01 12.61
CA ALA A 805 -31.20 51.24 12.04
C ALA A 805 -31.77 52.64 12.30
N ASN A 806 -31.45 53.25 13.46
CA ASN A 806 -31.92 54.59 13.82
C ASN A 806 -30.95 55.71 13.41
N GLY A 807 -29.89 55.39 12.65
CA GLY A 807 -28.91 56.35 12.15
C GLY A 807 -28.05 57.05 13.22
N ARG A 808 -28.01 56.51 14.45
CA ARG A 808 -27.20 57.06 15.56
C ARG A 808 -25.76 56.50 15.60
N ALA A 809 -25.52 55.40 14.90
CA ALA A 809 -24.20 54.86 14.63
C ALA A 809 -24.08 54.60 13.13
N ARG A 810 -22.87 54.76 12.58
CA ARG A 810 -22.52 54.43 11.20
C ARG A 810 -21.91 53.03 11.19
N CYS A 811 -22.61 52.12 10.54
CA CYS A 811 -22.24 50.71 10.54
C CYS A 811 -21.62 50.28 9.21
N VAL A 812 -20.71 49.31 9.29
CA VAL A 812 -20.05 48.71 8.13
C VAL A 812 -20.48 47.25 8.00
N TRP A 813 -20.51 46.75 6.77
CA TRP A 813 -20.86 45.36 6.49
C TRP A 813 -19.60 44.50 6.39
N LEU A 814 -19.37 43.64 7.38
CA LEU A 814 -18.21 42.75 7.40
C LEU A 814 -18.64 41.37 6.89
N GLU A 815 -18.16 40.97 5.71
CA GLU A 815 -18.40 39.64 5.15
C GLU A 815 -17.29 38.67 5.53
N CYS A 816 -17.64 37.62 6.28
CA CYS A 816 -16.72 36.53 6.59
C CYS A 816 -17.15 35.22 5.91
N PRO A 817 -16.42 34.73 4.89
CA PRO A 817 -16.66 33.42 4.32
C PRO A 817 -16.26 32.35 5.33
N ILE A 818 -17.18 31.46 5.66
CA ILE A 818 -16.94 30.37 6.60
C ILE A 818 -16.30 29.22 5.80
N PRO A 819 -15.10 28.76 6.18
CA PRO A 819 -14.46 27.61 5.56
C PRO A 819 -15.30 26.35 5.79
N ASP A 820 -15.26 25.44 4.82
CA ASP A 820 -16.07 24.22 4.87
C ASP A 820 -15.65 23.33 6.05
N ALA A 821 -16.52 23.27 7.07
CA ALA A 821 -16.27 22.51 8.28
C ALA A 821 -17.52 21.66 8.61
N PRO A 822 -17.37 20.34 8.80
CA PRO A 822 -18.48 19.43 9.10
C PRO A 822 -19.02 19.57 10.53
N THR A 823 -18.40 20.43 11.33
CA THR A 823 -18.76 20.69 12.73
C THR A 823 -19.26 22.12 12.90
N VAL A 824 -20.03 22.35 13.97
CA VAL A 824 -20.38 23.69 14.41
C VAL A 824 -19.10 24.52 14.52
N THR A 825 -19.04 25.61 13.77
CA THR A 825 -17.88 26.49 13.66
C THR A 825 -18.13 27.72 14.52
N ASN A 826 -17.17 28.06 15.38
CA ASN A 826 -17.26 29.22 16.24
C ASN A 826 -16.53 30.38 15.58
N VAL A 827 -17.23 31.45 15.24
CA VAL A 827 -16.63 32.69 14.74
C VAL A 827 -16.49 33.64 15.92
N THR A 828 -15.24 33.98 16.25
CA THR A 828 -14.90 34.91 17.32
C THR A 828 -14.51 36.26 16.73
N VAL A 829 -15.27 37.29 17.07
CA VAL A 829 -14.98 38.68 16.73
C VAL A 829 -14.41 39.35 17.98
N LYS A 830 -13.12 39.71 17.93
CA LYS A 830 -12.48 40.54 18.96
C LYS A 830 -12.49 41.99 18.53
N ALA A 831 -12.85 42.86 19.45
CA ALA A 831 -12.88 44.30 19.26
C ALA A 831 -12.49 45.01 20.55
N ARG A 832 -12.34 46.33 20.50
CA ARG A 832 -12.13 47.18 21.67
C ARG A 832 -13.07 48.37 21.68
N VAL A 833 -13.48 48.76 22.86
CA VAL A 833 -14.19 50.02 23.10
C VAL A 833 -13.20 51.16 22.91
N TRP A 834 -13.56 52.18 22.14
CA TRP A 834 -12.68 53.33 21.91
C TRP A 834 -12.80 54.36 23.04
N ASN A 835 -12.01 54.19 24.11
CA ASN A 835 -12.20 54.93 25.36
C ASN A 835 -12.23 56.45 25.16
N SER A 836 -11.37 57.02 24.30
CA SER A 836 -11.34 58.47 24.03
C SER A 836 -12.70 59.02 23.59
N THR A 837 -13.46 58.30 22.76
CA THR A 837 -14.77 58.76 22.26
C THR A 837 -15.82 58.70 23.36
N PHE A 838 -15.79 57.66 24.20
CA PHE A 838 -16.72 57.55 25.33
C PHE A 838 -16.40 58.58 26.43
N ILE A 839 -15.13 58.89 26.68
CA ILE A 839 -14.70 59.93 27.64
C ILE A 839 -15.04 61.34 27.15
N GLU A 840 -14.95 61.61 25.85
CA GLU A 840 -15.24 62.94 25.30
C GLU A 840 -16.74 63.18 25.10
N ASP A 841 -17.44 62.24 24.46
CA ASP A 841 -18.80 62.47 23.96
C ASP A 841 -19.89 61.86 24.87
N TYR A 842 -19.53 60.91 25.74
CA TYR A 842 -20.49 60.12 26.53
C TYR A 842 -20.20 60.08 28.04
N ARG A 843 -19.31 60.94 28.56
CA ARG A 843 -18.94 61.00 29.99
C ARG A 843 -20.12 61.21 30.94
N ASP A 844 -21.17 61.89 30.47
CA ASP A 844 -22.36 62.21 31.27
C ASP A 844 -23.33 61.03 31.40
N PHE A 845 -23.07 59.93 30.68
CA PHE A 845 -23.88 58.71 30.73
C PHE A 845 -23.18 57.64 31.58
N ASP A 846 -23.92 57.09 32.54
CA ASP A 846 -23.44 55.97 33.36
C ASP A 846 -23.29 54.69 32.52
N ARG A 847 -24.11 54.54 31.47
CA ARG A 847 -24.11 53.39 30.54
C ARG A 847 -24.40 53.80 29.10
N VAL A 848 -23.64 53.25 28.15
CA VAL A 848 -23.91 53.36 26.71
C VAL A 848 -24.14 51.96 26.14
N ARG A 849 -25.32 51.72 25.55
CA ARG A 849 -25.63 50.46 24.85
C ARG A 849 -25.40 50.58 23.35
N VAL A 850 -24.76 49.58 22.75
CA VAL A 850 -24.51 49.50 21.31
C VAL A 850 -25.02 48.17 20.75
N ASP A 851 -25.87 48.20 19.73
CA ASP A 851 -26.48 47.01 19.11
C ASP A 851 -25.99 46.79 17.66
N GLY A 852 -25.90 45.52 17.24
CA GLY A 852 -25.60 45.09 15.88
C GLY A 852 -26.30 43.78 15.46
N TRP A 853 -26.22 43.44 14.17
CA TRP A 853 -26.87 42.26 13.58
C TRP A 853 -25.89 41.35 12.84
N ALA A 854 -26.22 40.06 12.79
CA ALA A 854 -25.47 39.04 12.06
C ALA A 854 -26.42 38.20 11.19
N THR A 855 -26.06 37.99 9.92
CA THR A 855 -26.86 37.27 8.92
C THR A 855 -26.04 36.16 8.26
N LEU A 856 -26.60 34.95 8.19
CA LEU A 856 -26.04 33.81 7.49
C LEU A 856 -26.80 33.56 6.18
N PHE A 857 -26.07 33.51 5.06
CA PHE A 857 -26.64 33.24 3.74
C PHE A 857 -25.67 32.42 2.87
N LEU A 858 -26.20 31.80 1.81
CA LEU A 858 -25.45 30.96 0.88
C LEU A 858 -25.10 31.71 -0.40
N ARG A 859 -23.83 31.66 -0.80
CA ARG A 859 -23.35 32.11 -2.12
C ARG A 859 -22.89 30.89 -2.93
N THR A 860 -23.62 30.54 -3.99
CA THR A 860 -23.32 29.39 -4.87
C THR A 860 -23.53 29.75 -6.34
N SER A 861 -22.73 29.15 -7.22
CA SER A 861 -22.89 29.21 -8.68
C SER A 861 -23.80 28.09 -9.23
N VAL A 862 -24.29 27.20 -8.38
CA VAL A 862 -25.09 26.02 -8.75
C VAL A 862 -26.57 26.31 -8.51
N ALA A 863 -27.35 26.44 -9.59
CA ALA A 863 -28.77 26.82 -9.51
C ALA A 863 -29.69 25.77 -8.86
N THR A 864 -29.25 24.51 -8.75
CA THR A 864 -30.03 23.42 -8.13
C THR A 864 -29.89 23.37 -6.61
N ILE A 865 -29.05 24.22 -6.01
CA ILE A 865 -28.83 24.30 -4.55
C ILE A 865 -29.37 25.63 -4.04
N SER A 866 -30.22 25.59 -3.01
CA SER A 866 -30.77 26.80 -2.38
C SER A 866 -30.81 26.71 -0.86
N MET A 867 -30.79 27.86 -0.18
CA MET A 867 -30.86 27.97 1.29
C MET A 867 -31.68 29.21 1.69
N GLU A 868 -32.42 29.12 2.79
CA GLU A 868 -33.11 30.24 3.42
C GLU A 868 -32.19 31.02 4.38
N ASN A 869 -32.19 32.36 4.31
CA ASN A 869 -31.34 33.23 5.14
C ASN A 869 -31.71 33.18 6.63
N LYS A 870 -30.72 33.22 7.53
CA LYS A 870 -30.91 33.21 9.01
C LYS A 870 -30.26 34.43 9.66
N THR A 871 -30.92 35.10 10.61
CA THR A 871 -30.47 36.36 11.22
C THR A 871 -30.50 36.31 12.76
N THR A 872 -29.56 36.98 13.42
CA THR A 872 -29.47 37.12 14.89
C THR A 872 -28.91 38.50 15.29
N TRP A 873 -29.14 38.96 16.53
CA TRP A 873 -28.69 40.27 17.03
C TRP A 873 -27.72 40.11 18.22
N PHE A 874 -26.87 41.13 18.43
CA PHE A 874 -25.91 41.22 19.54
C PHE A 874 -25.80 42.64 20.09
N SER A 875 -25.38 42.80 21.35
CA SER A 875 -25.32 44.10 22.04
C SER A 875 -24.19 44.17 23.08
N VAL A 876 -23.70 45.37 23.41
CA VAL A 876 -22.77 45.64 24.53
C VAL A 876 -23.25 46.82 25.37
N ASP A 877 -23.23 46.64 26.69
CA ASP A 877 -23.44 47.69 27.69
C ASP A 877 -22.06 48.18 28.18
N ILE A 878 -21.73 49.45 27.97
CA ILE A 878 -20.42 50.04 28.30
C ILE A 878 -20.60 51.06 29.44
N ASP A 879 -20.01 50.78 30.60
CA ASP A 879 -20.16 51.55 31.85
C ASP A 879 -18.91 52.42 32.14
N SER A 880 -19.03 53.53 32.87
CA SER A 880 -17.87 54.39 33.23
C SER A 880 -17.05 53.83 34.41
N GLU A 881 -15.71 53.86 34.33
CA GLU A 881 -14.81 53.40 35.41
C GLU A 881 -14.72 54.40 36.60
N LEU A 882 -14.87 53.92 37.84
CA LEU A 882 -14.85 54.74 39.06
C LEU A 882 -13.44 54.82 39.67
N VAL A 883 -12.90 56.04 39.83
CA VAL A 883 -11.63 56.30 40.54
C VAL A 883 -11.88 56.32 42.06
N GLU A 884 -11.08 55.58 42.83
CA GLU A 884 -11.04 55.62 44.31
C GLU A 884 -10.52 57.00 44.80
N GLU A 885 -11.32 57.75 45.56
CA GLU A 885 -10.84 58.91 46.33
C GLU A 885 -10.18 58.42 47.63
N LEU A 886 -8.85 58.54 47.74
CA LEU A 886 -8.11 58.28 48.99
C LEU A 886 -8.46 59.32 50.08
N PRO A 887 -8.59 58.93 51.37
CA PRO A 887 -8.95 59.85 52.45
C PRO A 887 -7.82 60.83 52.80
N ALA A 888 -8.17 62.08 53.15
CA ALA A 888 -7.24 63.19 53.38
C ALA A 888 -6.21 62.96 54.52
N GLU A 889 -4.94 63.23 54.24
CA GLU A 889 -3.84 63.24 55.22
C GLU A 889 -3.92 64.46 56.16
N ILE A 890 -3.69 64.25 57.47
CA ILE A 890 -3.67 65.31 58.50
C ILE A 890 -2.26 65.92 58.59
N GLU A 891 -2.16 67.25 58.62
CA GLU A 891 -0.88 67.98 58.63
C GLU A 891 -0.03 67.79 59.91
N LEU A 892 1.28 67.60 59.73
CA LEU A 892 2.26 67.21 60.74
C LEU A 892 2.40 68.17 61.95
N TRP A 893 2.00 69.43 61.82
CA TRP A 893 2.14 70.42 62.88
C TRP A 893 1.21 70.16 64.07
N LEU A 894 0.02 69.61 63.83
CA LEU A 894 -0.93 69.24 64.88
C LEU A 894 -0.37 68.14 65.80
N VAL A 895 0.44 67.23 65.24
CA VAL A 895 1.15 66.19 65.99
C VAL A 895 2.25 66.79 66.88
N LEU A 896 3.02 67.76 66.36
CA LEU A 896 4.09 68.42 67.11
C LEU A 896 3.57 69.24 68.30
N VAL A 897 2.45 69.95 68.13
CA VAL A 897 1.82 70.72 69.23
C VAL A 897 1.31 69.79 70.33
N ALA A 898 0.71 68.65 69.97
CA ALA A 898 0.22 67.66 70.93
C ALA A 898 1.37 67.03 71.75
N VAL A 899 2.49 66.70 71.11
CA VAL A 899 3.69 66.15 71.78
C VAL A 899 4.30 67.19 72.74
N GLY A 900 4.40 68.46 72.32
CA GLY A 900 4.92 69.55 73.15
C GLY A 900 4.10 69.78 74.41
N ALA A 901 2.78 69.83 74.29
CA ALA A 901 1.87 69.99 75.43
C ALA A 901 1.95 68.79 76.40
N GLY A 902 2.04 67.56 75.87
CA GLY A 902 2.16 66.33 76.66
C GLY A 902 3.44 66.26 77.48
N LEU A 903 4.59 66.64 76.91
CA LEU A 903 5.87 66.64 77.62
C LEU A 903 5.92 67.69 78.75
N LEU A 904 5.31 68.85 78.54
CA LEU A 904 5.25 69.92 79.53
C LEU A 904 4.41 69.51 80.75
N LEU A 905 3.26 68.86 80.50
CA LEU A 905 2.42 68.28 81.56
C LEU A 905 3.17 67.20 82.34
N LEU A 906 3.86 66.29 81.64
CA LEU A 906 4.62 65.19 82.26
C LEU A 906 5.74 65.72 83.18
N GLY A 907 6.49 66.74 82.74
CA GLY A 907 7.54 67.36 83.55
C GLY A 907 7.02 67.95 84.85
N LEU A 908 5.85 68.58 84.81
CA LEU A 908 5.19 69.19 85.98
C LEU A 908 4.75 68.11 86.99
N ILE A 909 4.24 66.98 86.49
CA ILE A 909 3.86 65.82 87.32
C ILE A 909 5.11 65.18 87.97
N ILE A 910 6.21 65.02 87.23
CA ILE A 910 7.46 64.46 87.79
C ILE A 910 8.02 65.34 88.90
N LEU A 911 7.98 66.67 88.73
CA LEU A 911 8.42 67.62 89.75
C LEU A 911 7.58 67.53 91.03
N LEU A 912 6.25 67.39 90.89
CA LEU A 912 5.35 67.17 92.03
C LEU A 912 5.66 65.84 92.74
N LEU A 913 5.82 64.75 91.98
CA LEU A 913 6.11 63.43 92.55
C LEU A 913 7.50 63.36 93.22
N TRP A 914 8.48 64.10 92.72
CA TRP A 914 9.80 64.21 93.35
C TRP A 914 9.74 64.98 94.67
N LYS A 915 8.98 66.08 94.72
CA LYS A 915 8.81 66.86 95.97
C LYS A 915 8.04 66.10 97.06
N CYS A 916 7.15 65.18 96.67
CA CYS A 916 6.41 64.31 97.59
C CYS A 916 7.21 63.09 98.10
N GLY A 917 8.50 62.96 97.76
CA GLY A 917 9.39 61.95 98.39
C GLY A 917 9.12 60.50 97.98
N PHE A 918 8.38 60.25 96.89
CA PHE A 918 7.94 58.92 96.46
C PHE A 918 9.09 57.98 96.03
N PHE A 919 10.23 58.50 95.58
CA PHE A 919 11.31 57.71 94.96
C PHE A 919 12.48 57.37 95.91
N LYS A 920 12.21 56.76 97.06
CA LYS A 920 13.26 56.12 97.89
C LYS A 920 12.85 54.74 98.43
N ARG A 921 13.15 53.66 97.68
CA ARG A 921 13.74 52.41 98.23
C ARG A 921 14.19 51.41 97.17
N ALA A 922 15.08 50.51 97.59
CA ALA A 922 16.12 49.85 96.80
C ALA A 922 15.76 48.50 96.13
N ARG A 923 16.53 48.26 95.06
CA ARG A 923 16.69 47.11 94.14
C ARG A 923 16.94 45.74 94.78
N THR A 924 16.45 44.66 94.14
CA THR A 924 17.14 43.36 93.93
C THR A 924 16.30 42.42 93.02
N ARG A 925 16.81 41.87 91.91
CA ARG A 925 17.64 40.64 91.79
C ARG A 925 16.88 39.27 91.78
N ALA A 926 15.59 39.21 91.41
CA ALA A 926 14.82 37.95 91.45
C ALA A 926 14.42 37.29 90.10
N LEU A 927 14.59 37.93 88.92
CA LEU A 927 13.93 37.39 87.71
C LEU A 927 14.80 36.51 86.78
N TYR A 928 16.09 36.33 87.07
CA TYR A 928 17.04 35.69 86.14
C TYR A 928 17.13 34.14 86.23
N GLU A 929 16.30 33.46 87.04
CA GLU A 929 16.39 31.99 87.21
C GLU A 929 15.34 31.17 86.43
N ALA A 930 14.33 31.76 85.80
CA ALA A 930 13.17 30.99 85.30
C ALA A 930 13.29 30.37 83.87
N LYS A 931 14.32 30.70 83.07
CA LYS A 931 14.37 30.25 81.65
C LYS A 931 15.22 28.99 81.38
N ARG A 932 15.85 28.39 82.38
CA ARG A 932 16.80 27.26 82.20
C ARG A 932 16.18 25.84 82.24
N GLN A 933 14.87 25.66 82.35
CA GLN A 933 14.29 24.33 82.67
C GLN A 933 13.19 23.78 81.73
N LYS A 934 12.97 24.32 80.53
CA LYS A 934 11.92 23.78 79.62
C LYS A 934 12.43 23.00 78.41
N ALA A 935 13.72 22.63 78.43
CA ALA A 935 14.35 21.72 77.47
C ALA A 935 14.62 20.38 78.16
N GLU A 936 13.57 19.57 78.36
CA GLU A 936 13.58 18.10 78.50
C GLU A 936 12.15 17.57 78.68
N MET A 937 11.88 16.36 78.14
CA MET A 937 10.66 15.51 78.23
C MET A 937 9.51 15.66 77.20
N LYS A 938 9.56 14.84 76.13
CA LYS A 938 8.65 13.71 75.79
C LYS A 938 8.92 13.26 74.33
N SER A 939 9.67 12.18 74.06
CA SER A 939 9.29 10.73 74.00
C SER A 939 8.64 10.25 72.67
N GLN A 940 9.47 9.68 71.77
CA GLN A 940 9.39 8.44 70.93
C GLN A 940 8.09 7.56 70.88
N PRO A 941 7.94 6.52 69.98
CA PRO A 941 8.02 6.43 68.49
C PRO A 941 6.98 5.40 67.87
N SER A 942 7.02 5.14 66.54
CA SER A 942 6.81 3.80 65.89
C SER A 942 7.18 3.90 64.39
N GLU A 943 8.25 3.25 63.91
CA GLU A 943 8.25 1.96 63.17
C GLU A 943 7.55 2.04 61.78
N THR A 944 8.13 1.67 60.64
CA THR A 944 9.17 0.67 60.33
C THR A 944 9.83 0.92 58.95
N GLU A 945 11.15 0.62 58.89
CA GLU A 945 11.95 -0.14 57.89
C GLU A 945 11.54 -0.18 56.40
N ARG A 946 12.43 -0.26 55.39
CA ARG A 946 13.86 -0.60 55.24
C ARG A 946 14.25 -0.25 53.78
N LEU A 947 15.37 0.45 53.54
CA LEU A 947 16.62 -0.07 52.93
C LEU A 947 16.43 -0.68 51.51
N THR A 948 16.84 0.03 50.44
CA THR A 948 18.16 -0.12 49.71
C THR A 948 18.20 -1.41 48.87
N ASP A 949 18.88 -1.56 47.73
CA ASP A 949 19.93 -0.84 47.01
C ASP A 949 20.11 -1.57 45.64
N ASP A 950 20.94 -0.98 44.76
CA ASP A 950 21.79 -1.63 43.74
C ASP A 950 21.18 -2.31 42.49
N TYR A 951 21.22 -1.63 41.33
CA TYR A 951 22.24 -1.77 40.26
C TYR A 951 21.91 -0.91 39.03
#